data_AF-A0A4R0DK87-F1
#
_entry.id   AF-A0A4R0DK87-F1
#
_cell.length_a   1.000
_cell.length_b   1.000
_cell.length_c   1.000
_cell.angle_alpha   90.00
_cell.angle_beta   90.00
_cell.angle_gamma   90.00
#
_symmetry.space_group_name_H-M   'P 1'
#
loop_
_entity.id
_entity.type
_entity.pdbx_description
1 polymer ?
#
loop_
_entity_poly.entity_id
_entity_poly.type
_entity_poly.pdbx_seq_one_letter_code
_entity_poly.pdbx_strand_id
1 'polypeptide(L)'
;MIYSEDFKIFVATINGEAENCSETTWKAIAHTMRNRIGFANWKKWSNIIQIATKTGYDAYTQKNEPYKRAKKSLDSGDISPKLMRLIDAVEPIFKGIESDFTDGVVYYYSPKAQAKLHASNPATYPSLVPDFVVSKSNPTHQVQIPGTEKDDMRWYKVITSVFEISFVDSAGNPLVGATVDVVYSDKQPVPLFKDLITDQKGKIKRLKVCNYMGARFKVNGILVKDKNKKEISLLGDGKNYTSVIVVNNGGNGIQVKTEKHNQKPKISTEKKVTVQNSTQETDDKKNNSSQENVIFNIKVIDSENKPIPNISYYLTYKGNEKKHTTGANGIEQGVLAELGNEITVSISGKDSKQTISSFMVSSGKTEQIVKLDLHSFEILFQYSDTKKPISNLNLVQTYRGKITEKQTDKAGKITIKAMPGFDLNYKLRDGSDLITIKVDKNKTLRVINVDSRQISNAAKKIKDANTSTSTSTSTSTSTKVESKDVKGKDETSKRDQKTTTSQDGHPKIIVNDNGDIEFKVLTYDKISHQLASDCEYIIEYKGNKKSHISGISGVGVKIHKGQSGQTIKIFENNNLLTQVILQKGMQPITINVTKPDLSQRRVSGSDWCDLYLQSSSLNDLVEPFKSNATKFINGMKSAGITVVINTTWRPDKRSYLMYYCTEIARGKIDVNKVPSFPGVNIDWTHKGNKSEAIKAAKEMHKIYGIGKNPVGKPGSSNHNRKMAVDMKISNYIGKVVIIDGERTKISSWSMLTELGKKHNVIWFGSKDAPHWSHTGR
;
A
#
# COMPACT_ATOMS: atom_id res chain seq x y z
N MET A 1 -10.30 -34.36 23.47
CA MET A 1 -9.19 -33.39 23.61
C MET A 1 -9.48 -32.50 24.81
N ILE A 2 -8.47 -32.07 25.57
CA ILE A 2 -8.66 -31.14 26.70
C ILE A 2 -8.26 -29.74 26.23
N TYR A 3 -9.24 -28.85 26.10
CA TYR A 3 -9.03 -27.44 25.79
C TYR A 3 -8.71 -26.64 27.05
N SER A 4 -7.88 -25.60 26.94
CA SER A 4 -7.64 -24.67 28.05
C SER A 4 -8.90 -23.87 28.39
N GLU A 5 -9.11 -23.56 29.68
CA GLU A 5 -10.30 -22.83 30.15
C GLU A 5 -10.49 -21.50 29.42
N ASP A 6 -9.41 -20.77 29.16
CA ASP A 6 -9.35 -19.60 28.29
C ASP A 6 -10.01 -19.87 26.92
N PHE A 7 -9.57 -20.91 26.21
CA PHE A 7 -10.14 -21.23 24.89
C PHE A 7 -11.60 -21.68 25.00
N LYS A 8 -11.97 -22.40 26.06
CA LYS A 8 -13.37 -22.78 26.30
C LYS A 8 -14.26 -21.55 26.49
N ILE A 9 -13.81 -20.56 27.27
CA ILE A 9 -14.52 -19.28 27.48
C ILE A 9 -14.66 -18.53 26.14
N PHE A 10 -13.60 -18.47 25.34
CA PHE A 10 -13.60 -17.83 24.03
C PHE A 10 -14.61 -18.46 23.06
N VAL A 11 -14.57 -19.79 22.88
CA VAL A 11 -15.48 -20.56 22.03
C VAL A 11 -16.93 -20.45 22.52
N ALA A 12 -17.17 -20.59 23.83
CA ALA A 12 -18.51 -20.46 24.41
C ALA A 12 -19.07 -19.04 24.25
N THR A 13 -18.24 -18.00 24.35
CA THR A 13 -18.64 -16.61 24.07
C THR A 13 -19.10 -16.47 22.62
N ILE A 14 -18.32 -16.95 21.64
CA ILE A 14 -18.69 -16.83 20.22
C ILE A 14 -19.96 -17.61 19.88
N ASN A 15 -20.16 -18.81 20.46
CA ASN A 15 -21.44 -19.51 20.31
C ASN A 15 -22.60 -18.74 20.96
N GLY A 16 -22.39 -18.17 22.15
CA GLY A 16 -23.35 -17.30 22.82
C GLY A 16 -23.78 -16.08 22.01
N GLU A 17 -22.87 -15.47 21.25
CA GLU A 17 -23.15 -14.29 20.41
C GLU A 17 -23.80 -14.67 19.06
N ALA A 18 -23.49 -15.84 18.49
CA ALA A 18 -23.76 -16.12 17.08
C ALA A 18 -24.02 -17.60 16.70
N GLU A 19 -24.48 -18.45 17.61
CA GLU A 19 -24.74 -19.89 17.38
C GLU A 19 -25.45 -20.23 16.05
N ASN A 20 -26.34 -19.36 15.56
CA ASN A 20 -27.16 -19.60 14.36
C ASN A 20 -26.79 -18.72 13.15
N CYS A 21 -25.57 -18.19 13.13
CA CYS A 21 -24.97 -17.46 12.02
C CYS A 21 -23.97 -18.31 11.22
N SER A 22 -23.42 -17.76 10.14
CA SER A 22 -22.35 -18.36 9.36
C SER A 22 -21.02 -18.53 10.12
N GLU A 23 -20.18 -19.43 9.63
CA GLU A 23 -18.79 -19.59 10.07
C GLU A 23 -17.99 -18.28 9.93
N THR A 24 -18.24 -17.52 8.85
CA THR A 24 -17.65 -16.20 8.63
C THR A 24 -18.01 -15.21 9.75
N THR A 25 -19.24 -15.26 10.27
CA THR A 25 -19.66 -14.45 11.42
C THR A 25 -18.95 -14.89 12.71
N TRP A 26 -18.78 -16.20 12.96
CA TRP A 26 -17.99 -16.68 14.11
C TRP A 26 -16.55 -16.17 14.05
N LYS A 27 -15.92 -16.27 12.88
CA LYS A 27 -14.58 -15.75 12.61
C LYS A 27 -14.49 -14.22 12.71
N ALA A 28 -15.51 -13.49 12.25
CA ALA A 28 -15.57 -12.04 12.37
C ALA A 28 -15.62 -11.60 13.84
N ILE A 29 -16.45 -12.25 14.68
CA ILE A 29 -16.51 -11.99 16.13
C ILE A 29 -15.17 -12.30 16.80
N ALA A 30 -14.55 -13.44 16.48
CA ALA A 30 -13.20 -13.80 16.92
C ALA A 30 -12.16 -12.73 16.58
N HIS A 31 -12.20 -12.16 15.37
CA HIS A 31 -11.34 -11.04 14.99
C HIS A 31 -11.69 -9.73 15.72
N THR A 32 -12.98 -9.45 16.03
CA THR A 32 -13.30 -8.29 16.87
C THR A 32 -12.68 -8.41 18.26
N MET A 33 -12.63 -9.60 18.86
CA MET A 33 -11.94 -9.83 20.12
C MET A 33 -10.44 -9.53 20.02
N ARG A 34 -9.77 -9.93 18.92
CA ARG A 34 -8.36 -9.56 18.69
C ARG A 34 -8.15 -8.07 18.42
N ASN A 35 -9.00 -7.46 17.61
CA ASN A 35 -8.87 -6.06 17.20
C ASN A 35 -9.06 -5.04 18.34
N ARG A 36 -9.66 -5.47 19.47
CA ARG A 36 -9.78 -4.67 20.71
C ARG A 36 -8.52 -4.72 21.60
N ILE A 37 -7.64 -5.73 21.48
CA ILE A 37 -6.52 -5.92 22.43
C ILE A 37 -5.57 -4.71 22.41
N GLY A 38 -5.35 -4.08 23.57
CA GLY A 38 -4.49 -2.90 23.73
C GLY A 38 -4.98 -1.64 22.98
N PHE A 39 -6.19 -1.64 22.42
CA PHE A 39 -6.62 -0.66 21.43
C PHE A 39 -7.83 0.16 21.88
N ALA A 40 -7.81 1.46 21.55
CA ALA A 40 -8.90 2.42 21.79
C ALA A 40 -9.53 2.31 23.20
N ASN A 41 -10.86 2.19 23.30
CA ASN A 41 -11.60 2.09 24.57
C ASN A 41 -11.20 0.87 25.41
N TRP A 42 -10.53 -0.12 24.81
CA TRP A 42 -10.13 -1.39 25.41
C TRP A 42 -8.64 -1.45 25.77
N LYS A 43 -7.92 -0.32 25.67
CA LYS A 43 -6.48 -0.15 25.97
C LYS A 43 -5.99 -0.67 27.34
N LYS A 44 -6.88 -0.98 28.29
CA LYS A 44 -6.52 -1.57 29.59
C LYS A 44 -6.20 -3.07 29.51
N TRP A 45 -6.56 -3.74 28.41
CA TRP A 45 -6.54 -5.19 28.29
C TRP A 45 -5.45 -5.65 27.31
N SER A 46 -4.62 -6.62 27.71
CA SER A 46 -3.45 -7.09 26.96
C SER A 46 -3.62 -8.46 26.30
N ASN A 47 -4.70 -9.19 26.59
CA ASN A 47 -4.99 -10.49 25.98
C ASN A 47 -6.47 -10.66 25.59
N ILE A 48 -6.76 -11.69 24.79
CA ILE A 48 -8.07 -11.94 24.17
C ILE A 48 -9.15 -12.33 25.19
N ILE A 49 -8.78 -12.91 26.33
CA ILE A 49 -9.71 -13.34 27.40
C ILE A 49 -10.10 -12.17 28.28
N GLN A 50 -9.20 -11.23 28.56
CA GLN A 50 -9.57 -9.95 29.14
C GLN A 50 -10.55 -9.19 28.22
N ILE A 51 -10.40 -9.29 26.89
CA ILE A 51 -11.39 -8.75 25.96
C ILE A 51 -12.74 -9.47 26.10
N ALA A 52 -12.80 -10.80 25.96
CA ALA A 52 -14.05 -11.57 26.07
C ALA A 52 -14.76 -11.34 27.42
N THR A 53 -14.01 -11.30 28.53
CA THR A 53 -14.56 -11.31 29.89
C THR A 53 -14.77 -9.94 30.53
N LYS A 54 -14.30 -8.83 29.92
CA LYS A 54 -14.34 -7.47 30.51
C LYS A 54 -14.82 -6.35 29.58
N THR A 55 -15.30 -6.64 28.36
CA THR A 55 -15.52 -5.58 27.33
C THR A 55 -16.90 -5.51 26.67
N GLY A 56 -17.92 -6.08 27.29
CA GLY A 56 -19.28 -6.09 26.74
C GLY A 56 -19.43 -7.14 25.63
N TYR A 57 -19.29 -8.41 26.01
CA TYR A 57 -19.87 -9.54 25.29
C TYR A 57 -21.00 -10.06 26.17
N ASP A 58 -22.24 -9.94 25.71
CA ASP A 58 -23.42 -10.31 26.50
C ASP A 58 -23.51 -11.83 26.69
N ALA A 59 -23.04 -12.61 25.71
CA ALA A 59 -22.89 -14.05 25.82
C ALA A 59 -22.17 -14.50 27.10
N TYR A 60 -21.01 -13.90 27.37
CA TYR A 60 -20.21 -14.20 28.57
C TYR A 60 -20.81 -13.59 29.82
N THR A 61 -21.29 -12.34 29.73
CA THR A 61 -21.73 -11.55 30.88
C THR A 61 -23.04 -12.08 31.46
N GLN A 62 -24.00 -12.40 30.60
CA GLN A 62 -25.33 -12.93 30.95
C GLN A 62 -25.33 -14.47 31.00
N LYS A 63 -24.30 -15.14 30.45
CA LYS A 63 -24.20 -16.61 30.31
C LYS A 63 -25.47 -17.19 29.69
N ASN A 64 -25.80 -16.72 28.49
CA ASN A 64 -27.02 -17.14 27.78
C ASN A 64 -27.02 -18.65 27.46
N GLU A 65 -28.17 -19.22 27.07
CA GLU A 65 -28.26 -20.67 26.87
C GLU A 65 -27.31 -21.25 25.80
N PRO A 66 -27.06 -20.59 24.65
CA PRO A 66 -26.02 -21.03 23.72
C PRO A 66 -24.60 -20.99 24.33
N TYR A 67 -24.27 -20.00 25.18
CA TYR A 67 -23.00 -19.99 25.94
C TYR A 67 -22.92 -21.19 26.89
N LYS A 68 -23.96 -21.42 27.71
CA LYS A 68 -24.02 -22.51 28.70
C LYS A 68 -23.87 -23.87 28.05
N ARG A 69 -24.59 -24.14 26.95
CA ARG A 69 -24.50 -25.40 26.19
C ARG A 69 -23.10 -25.63 25.64
N ALA A 70 -22.51 -24.63 25.00
CA ALA A 70 -21.16 -24.72 24.46
C ALA A 70 -20.13 -24.99 25.57
N LYS A 71 -20.20 -24.24 26.69
CA LYS A 71 -19.27 -24.43 27.82
C LYS A 71 -19.41 -25.82 28.45
N LYS A 72 -20.64 -26.31 28.69
CA LYS A 72 -20.89 -27.67 29.19
C LYS A 72 -20.28 -28.74 28.27
N SER A 73 -20.49 -28.62 26.95
CA SER A 73 -19.95 -29.53 25.93
C SER A 73 -18.41 -29.53 25.92
N LEU A 74 -17.80 -28.35 26.07
CA LEU A 74 -16.35 -28.17 26.16
C LEU A 74 -15.74 -28.67 27.49
N ASP A 75 -16.54 -28.76 28.55
CA ASP A 75 -16.13 -29.27 29.86
C ASP A 75 -16.28 -30.79 29.99
N SER A 76 -17.33 -31.39 29.41
CA SER A 76 -17.49 -32.85 29.34
C SER A 76 -16.67 -33.50 28.22
N GLY A 77 -16.31 -32.75 27.18
CA GLY A 77 -15.73 -33.28 25.94
C GLY A 77 -16.76 -33.84 24.94
N ASP A 78 -18.05 -33.79 25.27
CA ASP A 78 -19.16 -34.15 24.39
C ASP A 78 -19.45 -33.00 23.40
N ILE A 79 -18.72 -32.97 22.29
CA ILE A 79 -18.69 -31.85 21.36
C ILE A 79 -19.46 -32.20 20.09
N SER A 80 -20.65 -31.61 19.93
CA SER A 80 -21.46 -31.76 18.71
C SER A 80 -20.71 -31.32 17.43
N PRO A 81 -21.00 -31.90 16.25
CA PRO A 81 -20.37 -31.50 14.99
C PRO A 81 -20.54 -30.01 14.63
N LYS A 82 -21.62 -29.37 15.09
CA LYS A 82 -21.82 -27.92 14.92
C LYS A 82 -20.82 -27.12 15.76
N LEU A 83 -20.60 -27.52 17.01
CA LEU A 83 -19.64 -26.87 17.90
C LEU A 83 -18.19 -27.14 17.48
N MET A 84 -17.88 -28.33 16.94
CA MET A 84 -16.55 -28.63 16.40
C MET A 84 -16.19 -27.69 15.24
N ARG A 85 -17.09 -27.49 14.26
CA ARG A 85 -16.86 -26.51 13.19
C ARG A 85 -16.64 -25.08 13.70
N LEU A 86 -17.29 -24.70 14.81
CA LEU A 86 -17.05 -23.40 15.44
C LEU A 86 -15.65 -23.36 16.07
N ILE A 87 -15.23 -24.41 16.78
CA ILE A 87 -13.87 -24.58 17.30
C ILE A 87 -12.84 -24.46 16.17
N ASP A 88 -12.95 -25.29 15.14
CA ASP A 88 -12.02 -25.34 13.99
C ASP A 88 -11.89 -23.98 13.29
N ALA A 89 -13.01 -23.24 13.19
CA ALA A 89 -13.05 -21.93 12.59
C ALA A 89 -12.39 -20.84 13.45
N VAL A 90 -12.48 -20.89 14.78
CA VAL A 90 -12.02 -19.81 15.65
C VAL A 90 -10.68 -20.10 16.35
N GLU A 91 -10.22 -21.35 16.39
CA GLU A 91 -8.93 -21.72 16.99
C GLU A 91 -7.71 -21.07 16.29
N PRO A 92 -7.64 -20.98 14.94
CA PRO A 92 -6.56 -20.28 14.25
C PRO A 92 -6.52 -18.78 14.61
N ILE A 93 -7.68 -18.17 14.85
CA ILE A 93 -7.81 -16.79 15.29
C ILE A 93 -7.45 -16.67 16.78
N PHE A 94 -7.85 -17.60 17.64
CA PHE A 94 -7.44 -17.63 19.04
C PHE A 94 -5.92 -17.70 19.17
N LYS A 95 -5.28 -18.63 18.45
CA LYS A 95 -3.82 -18.81 18.37
C LYS A 95 -3.11 -17.63 17.68
N GLY A 96 -3.81 -16.86 16.85
CA GLY A 96 -3.26 -15.69 16.14
C GLY A 96 -2.49 -16.04 14.87
N ILE A 97 -2.83 -17.18 14.27
CA ILE A 97 -2.27 -17.71 13.02
C ILE A 97 -3.03 -17.12 11.81
N GLU A 98 -4.34 -16.91 11.96
CA GLU A 98 -5.20 -16.34 10.92
C GLU A 98 -5.13 -14.80 10.90
N SER A 99 -4.99 -14.24 9.70
CA SER A 99 -4.89 -12.79 9.46
C SER A 99 -6.27 -12.13 9.41
N ASP A 100 -6.42 -10.98 10.06
CA ASP A 100 -7.68 -10.23 10.08
C ASP A 100 -8.21 -9.86 8.68
N PHE A 101 -9.26 -10.55 8.25
CA PHE A 101 -10.00 -10.25 7.02
C PHE A 101 -11.14 -9.24 7.24
N THR A 102 -11.41 -8.83 8.49
CA THR A 102 -12.53 -7.92 8.83
C THR A 102 -12.21 -6.45 8.59
N ASP A 103 -11.01 -6.11 8.08
CA ASP A 103 -10.56 -4.72 7.91
C ASP A 103 -10.61 -3.93 9.24
N GLY A 104 -10.17 -4.56 10.33
CA GLY A 104 -10.01 -3.90 11.62
C GLY A 104 -11.30 -3.63 12.40
N VAL A 105 -12.39 -4.36 12.14
CA VAL A 105 -13.67 -4.24 12.86
C VAL A 105 -13.49 -4.51 14.35
N VAL A 106 -14.16 -3.70 15.17
CA VAL A 106 -14.11 -3.74 16.64
C VAL A 106 -15.49 -3.71 17.30
N TYR A 107 -16.53 -3.32 16.57
CA TYR A 107 -17.92 -3.27 17.02
C TYR A 107 -18.80 -4.06 16.07
N TYR A 108 -19.86 -4.69 16.60
CA TYR A 108 -20.95 -5.26 15.82
C TYR A 108 -22.25 -5.21 16.63
N TYR A 109 -23.38 -5.39 15.97
CA TYR A 109 -24.66 -5.68 16.63
C TYR A 109 -25.60 -6.46 15.71
N SER A 110 -26.61 -7.12 16.30
CA SER A 110 -27.75 -7.70 15.59
C SER A 110 -28.92 -6.71 15.57
N PRO A 111 -29.39 -6.26 14.39
CA PRO A 111 -30.55 -5.39 14.28
C PRO A 111 -31.84 -5.96 14.91
N LYS A 112 -32.11 -7.26 14.76
CA LYS A 112 -33.30 -7.90 15.36
C LYS A 112 -33.18 -8.04 16.87
N ALA A 113 -31.99 -8.35 17.39
CA ALA A 113 -31.75 -8.36 18.83
C ALA A 113 -31.90 -6.96 19.42
N GLN A 114 -31.30 -5.94 18.82
CA GLN A 114 -31.42 -4.54 19.26
C GLN A 114 -32.88 -4.06 19.22
N ALA A 115 -33.63 -4.36 18.15
CA ALA A 115 -35.04 -4.01 18.05
C ALA A 115 -35.90 -4.72 19.12
N LYS A 116 -35.64 -6.00 19.40
CA LYS A 116 -36.31 -6.74 20.48
C LYS A 116 -35.96 -6.17 21.86
N LEU A 117 -34.70 -5.84 22.10
CA LEU A 117 -34.23 -5.23 23.35
C LEU A 117 -34.88 -3.86 23.58
N HIS A 118 -34.88 -2.99 22.57
CA HIS A 118 -35.58 -1.69 22.58
C HIS A 118 -37.08 -1.85 22.88
N ALA A 119 -37.77 -2.79 22.25
CA ALA A 119 -39.19 -3.05 22.52
C ALA A 119 -39.45 -3.60 23.94
N SER A 120 -38.53 -4.40 24.49
CA SER A 120 -38.67 -5.01 25.83
C SER A 120 -38.24 -4.11 26.99
N ASN A 121 -37.28 -3.21 26.76
CA ASN A 121 -36.72 -2.30 27.75
C ASN A 121 -36.17 -1.03 27.05
N PRO A 122 -37.04 -0.09 26.68
CA PRO A 122 -36.63 1.15 26.01
C PRO A 122 -35.85 2.09 26.93
N ALA A 123 -35.88 1.91 28.25
CA ALA A 123 -35.11 2.72 29.19
C ALA A 123 -33.61 2.38 29.16
N THR A 124 -33.25 1.10 29.05
CA THR A 124 -31.85 0.66 28.87
C THR A 124 -31.41 0.70 27.40
N TYR A 125 -32.34 0.48 26.46
CA TYR A 125 -32.07 0.47 25.02
C TYR A 125 -32.92 1.53 24.31
N PRO A 126 -32.60 2.84 24.40
CA PRO A 126 -33.45 3.93 23.90
C PRO A 126 -33.51 4.06 22.38
N SER A 127 -32.81 3.22 21.62
CA SER A 127 -32.64 3.34 20.17
C SER A 127 -32.59 1.97 19.48
N LEU A 128 -33.13 1.91 18.25
CA LEU A 128 -33.03 0.78 17.32
C LEU A 128 -31.61 0.55 16.77
N VAL A 129 -30.68 1.48 17.01
CA VAL A 129 -29.25 1.35 16.69
C VAL A 129 -28.38 1.71 17.91
N PRO A 130 -27.31 0.95 18.23
CA PRO A 130 -26.44 1.28 19.36
C PRO A 130 -25.69 2.61 19.19
N ASP A 131 -25.36 3.26 20.30
CA ASP A 131 -24.70 4.58 20.33
C ASP A 131 -23.42 4.66 19.49
N PHE A 132 -22.63 3.57 19.40
CA PHE A 132 -21.41 3.56 18.59
C PHE A 132 -21.67 3.72 17.08
N VAL A 133 -22.88 3.44 16.60
CA VAL A 133 -23.30 3.64 15.19
C VAL A 133 -23.57 5.12 14.90
N VAL A 134 -24.08 5.86 15.88
CA VAL A 134 -24.51 7.27 15.75
C VAL A 134 -23.59 8.27 16.46
N SER A 135 -22.50 7.79 17.08
CA SER A 135 -21.59 8.59 17.89
C SER A 135 -20.88 9.68 17.08
N LYS A 136 -21.19 10.95 17.38
CA LYS A 136 -20.50 12.10 16.80
C LYS A 136 -19.08 12.29 17.34
N SER A 137 -18.80 11.81 18.56
CA SER A 137 -17.47 11.88 19.20
C SER A 137 -16.55 10.75 18.76
N ASN A 138 -17.07 9.53 18.64
CA ASN A 138 -16.32 8.32 18.31
C ASN A 138 -16.84 7.68 16.99
N PRO A 139 -16.80 8.38 15.85
CA PRO A 139 -17.48 7.95 14.64
C PRO A 139 -16.96 6.62 14.10
N THR A 140 -17.88 5.66 13.94
CA THR A 140 -17.60 4.36 13.32
C THR A 140 -17.97 4.37 11.84
N HIS A 141 -17.43 3.40 11.10
CA HIS A 141 -17.72 3.15 9.69
C HIS A 141 -18.23 1.72 9.58
N GLN A 142 -19.37 1.52 8.91
CA GLN A 142 -19.87 0.19 8.63
C GLN A 142 -18.95 -0.53 7.64
N VAL A 143 -18.68 -1.81 7.89
CA VAL A 143 -17.89 -2.71 7.03
C VAL A 143 -18.83 -3.79 6.50
N GLN A 144 -18.67 -4.16 5.23
CA GLN A 144 -19.31 -5.35 4.66
C GLN A 144 -18.30 -6.49 4.68
N ILE A 145 -18.67 -7.62 5.26
CA ILE A 145 -17.83 -8.82 5.35
C ILE A 145 -18.44 -9.89 4.43
N PRO A 146 -17.79 -10.25 3.30
CA PRO A 146 -18.32 -11.23 2.38
C PRO A 146 -18.58 -12.59 3.05
N GLY A 147 -19.78 -13.14 2.88
CA GLY A 147 -20.23 -14.37 3.53
C GLY A 147 -21.12 -14.17 4.76
N THR A 148 -21.27 -12.94 5.29
CA THR A 148 -22.20 -12.65 6.41
C THR A 148 -23.51 -11.99 5.94
N GLU A 149 -23.84 -12.00 4.64
CA GLU A 149 -24.96 -11.22 4.08
C GLU A 149 -26.34 -11.76 4.51
N LYS A 150 -26.41 -13.05 4.85
CA LYS A 150 -27.62 -13.72 5.37
C LYS A 150 -27.72 -13.66 6.90
N ASP A 151 -26.66 -13.26 7.58
CA ASP A 151 -26.64 -13.15 9.04
C ASP A 151 -27.26 -11.83 9.48
N ASP A 152 -27.93 -11.85 10.64
CA ASP A 152 -28.46 -10.64 11.25
C ASP A 152 -27.35 -9.90 12.02
N MET A 153 -26.31 -9.45 11.31
CA MET A 153 -25.15 -8.77 11.88
C MET A 153 -24.81 -7.50 11.09
N ARG A 154 -24.30 -6.48 11.78
CA ARG A 154 -23.76 -5.25 11.18
C ARG A 154 -22.41 -4.93 11.81
N TRP A 155 -21.37 -4.86 10.98
CA TRP A 155 -19.97 -4.73 11.40
C TRP A 155 -19.48 -3.28 11.35
N TYR A 156 -18.70 -2.86 12.33
CA TYR A 156 -18.22 -1.48 12.45
C TYR A 156 -16.76 -1.38 12.90
N LYS A 157 -15.98 -0.53 12.21
CA LYS A 157 -14.63 -0.13 12.59
C LYS A 157 -14.57 1.35 12.95
N VAL A 158 -13.59 1.75 13.76
CA VAL A 158 -13.28 3.17 13.99
C VAL A 158 -12.23 3.65 12.98
N ILE A 159 -12.14 4.96 12.73
CA ILE A 159 -11.05 5.50 11.89
C ILE A 159 -9.72 5.21 12.59
N THR A 160 -8.77 4.57 11.89
CA THR A 160 -7.44 4.24 12.42
C THR A 160 -6.32 4.53 11.44
N SER A 161 -5.14 4.75 12.02
CA SER A 161 -3.87 4.89 11.32
C SER A 161 -2.84 3.95 11.94
N VAL A 162 -2.00 3.32 11.11
CA VAL A 162 -0.81 2.59 11.58
C VAL A 162 0.40 3.50 11.49
N PHE A 163 1.10 3.67 12.61
CA PHE A 163 2.31 4.46 12.73
C PHE A 163 3.55 3.58 12.88
N GLU A 164 4.53 3.76 11.99
CA GLU A 164 5.93 3.39 12.22
C GLU A 164 6.64 4.54 12.93
N ILE A 165 6.96 4.35 14.20
CA ILE A 165 7.45 5.43 15.06
C ILE A 165 8.94 5.22 15.33
N SER A 166 9.71 6.30 15.20
CA SER A 166 11.12 6.42 15.57
C SER A 166 11.33 7.59 16.53
N PHE A 167 12.21 7.43 17.51
CA PHE A 167 12.56 8.45 18.50
C PHE A 167 14.00 8.90 18.28
N VAL A 168 14.23 10.21 18.32
CA VAL A 168 15.53 10.83 18.11
C VAL A 168 15.82 11.92 19.14
N ASP A 169 17.10 12.23 19.34
CA ASP A 169 17.52 13.40 20.12
C ASP A 169 17.31 14.72 19.34
N SER A 170 17.71 15.84 19.94
CA SER A 170 17.61 17.18 19.33
C SER A 170 18.54 17.42 18.14
N ALA A 171 19.56 16.57 17.94
CA ALA A 171 20.44 16.58 16.76
C ALA A 171 19.97 15.61 15.65
N GLY A 172 18.95 14.79 15.92
CA GLY A 172 18.39 13.81 14.99
C GLY A 172 19.01 12.41 15.10
N ASN A 173 19.86 12.15 16.08
CA ASN A 173 20.43 10.82 16.31
C ASN A 173 19.36 9.86 16.85
N PRO A 174 19.32 8.58 16.41
CA PRO A 174 18.46 7.57 16.99
C PRO A 174 18.66 7.41 18.50
N LEU A 175 17.57 7.49 19.28
CA LEU A 175 17.59 7.09 20.68
C LEU A 175 17.54 5.56 20.75
N VAL A 176 18.69 4.90 20.78
CA VAL A 176 18.82 3.43 20.87
C VAL A 176 18.69 2.96 22.32
N GLY A 177 17.94 1.89 22.57
CA GLY A 177 17.83 1.27 23.90
C GLY A 177 17.01 2.07 24.92
N ALA A 178 16.30 3.12 24.48
CA ALA A 178 15.42 3.92 25.34
C ALA A 178 14.09 3.20 25.60
N THR A 179 13.57 3.34 26.82
CA THR A 179 12.29 2.73 27.22
C THR A 179 11.13 3.65 26.86
N VAL A 180 10.09 3.11 26.22
CA VAL A 180 8.95 3.87 25.71
C VAL A 180 7.62 3.28 26.20
N ASP A 181 6.83 4.09 26.91
CA ASP A 181 5.42 3.80 27.17
C ASP A 181 4.54 4.54 26.17
N VAL A 182 3.58 3.83 25.57
CA VAL A 182 2.45 4.48 24.88
C VAL A 182 1.36 4.80 25.90
N VAL A 183 0.95 6.07 25.94
CA VAL A 183 -0.08 6.58 26.86
C VAL A 183 -1.13 7.39 26.10
N TYR A 184 -2.28 7.62 26.74
CA TYR A 184 -3.36 8.47 26.21
C TYR A 184 -3.59 9.68 27.15
N SER A 185 -4.75 10.33 27.06
CA SER A 185 -5.11 11.51 27.88
C SER A 185 -5.05 11.29 29.40
N ASP A 186 -5.28 10.06 29.87
CA ASP A 186 -5.14 9.61 31.27
C ASP A 186 -3.69 9.32 31.68
N LYS A 187 -2.73 9.41 30.76
CA LYS A 187 -1.28 9.31 30.98
C LYS A 187 -0.79 7.99 31.60
N GLN A 188 -1.67 7.00 31.67
CA GLN A 188 -1.36 5.63 32.07
C GLN A 188 -0.78 4.84 30.89
N PRO A 189 0.28 4.03 31.10
CA PRO A 189 0.78 3.11 30.09
C PRO A 189 -0.28 2.09 29.68
N VAL A 190 -0.40 1.86 28.37
CA VAL A 190 -1.15 0.72 27.83
C VAL A 190 -0.36 -0.56 28.13
N PRO A 191 -0.89 -1.58 28.81
CA PRO A 191 -0.08 -2.74 29.22
C PRO A 191 0.58 -3.51 28.05
N LEU A 192 -0.03 -3.51 26.86
CA LEU A 192 0.56 -4.09 25.63
C LEU A 192 1.72 -3.26 25.05
N PHE A 193 1.80 -1.97 25.40
CA PHE A 193 2.73 -0.98 24.88
C PHE A 193 3.46 -0.21 26.00
N LYS A 194 3.64 -0.85 27.16
CA LYS A 194 4.52 -0.42 28.26
C LYS A 194 5.93 -0.97 28.03
N ASP A 195 6.94 -0.29 28.56
CA ASP A 195 8.34 -0.77 28.61
C ASP A 195 8.95 -1.16 27.25
N LEU A 196 8.54 -0.50 26.15
CA LEU A 196 9.01 -0.83 24.81
C LEU A 196 10.43 -0.28 24.60
N ILE A 197 11.38 -1.16 24.30
CA ILE A 197 12.76 -0.74 23.99
C ILE A 197 12.88 -0.32 22.52
N THR A 198 13.57 0.79 22.26
CA THR A 198 13.87 1.26 20.89
C THR A 198 15.03 0.50 20.24
N ASP A 199 14.89 0.21 18.94
CA ASP A 199 15.93 -0.46 18.15
C ASP A 199 17.12 0.47 17.79
N GLN A 200 18.08 -0.07 17.03
CA GLN A 200 19.27 0.63 16.50
C GLN A 200 18.95 1.81 15.56
N LYS A 201 17.67 2.05 15.24
CA LYS A 201 17.15 3.17 14.44
C LYS A 201 16.11 3.98 15.24
N GLY A 202 16.10 3.83 16.57
CA GLY A 202 15.19 4.51 17.48
C GLY A 202 13.74 4.04 17.37
N LYS A 203 13.45 2.94 16.65
CA LYS A 203 12.08 2.49 16.36
C LYS A 203 11.50 1.60 17.45
N ILE A 204 10.19 1.73 17.65
CA ILE A 204 9.36 0.76 18.40
C ILE A 204 8.47 -0.04 17.44
N LYS A 205 7.82 -1.10 17.95
CA LYS A 205 6.81 -1.87 17.21
C LYS A 205 5.66 -0.96 16.73
N ARG A 206 5.14 -1.23 15.53
CA ARG A 206 4.08 -0.43 14.87
C ARG A 206 2.86 -0.25 15.76
N LEU A 207 2.32 0.96 15.81
CA LEU A 207 1.19 1.33 16.67
C LEU A 207 -0.07 1.63 15.84
N LYS A 208 -1.20 0.99 16.17
CA LYS A 208 -2.52 1.29 15.60
C LYS A 208 -3.22 2.32 16.49
N VAL A 209 -3.54 3.49 15.95
CA VAL A 209 -4.10 4.64 16.70
C VAL A 209 -5.45 5.04 16.13
N CYS A 210 -6.45 5.26 16.97
CA CYS A 210 -7.76 5.77 16.56
C CYS A 210 -7.79 7.31 16.50
N ASN A 211 -8.77 7.86 15.78
CA ASN A 211 -8.95 9.29 15.59
C ASN A 211 -9.27 10.08 16.88
N TYR A 212 -10.00 9.48 17.83
CA TYR A 212 -10.57 10.23 18.97
C TYR A 212 -9.76 10.22 20.28
N MET A 213 -8.69 9.41 20.42
CA MET A 213 -7.96 9.31 21.70
C MET A 213 -6.56 9.96 21.72
N GLY A 214 -5.82 9.92 20.61
CA GLY A 214 -4.49 10.53 20.48
C GLY A 214 -3.38 9.83 21.28
N ALA A 215 -2.53 9.06 20.58
CA ALA A 215 -1.42 8.34 21.20
C ALA A 215 -0.25 9.29 21.53
N ARG A 216 0.15 9.30 22.80
CA ARG A 216 1.28 10.05 23.37
C ARG A 216 2.35 9.05 23.85
N PHE A 217 3.53 9.57 24.18
CA PHE A 217 4.68 8.74 24.56
C PHE A 217 5.35 9.27 25.83
N LYS A 218 5.72 8.38 26.74
CA LYS A 218 6.77 8.65 27.72
C LYS A 218 8.04 7.98 27.23
N VAL A 219 9.16 8.69 27.22
CA VAL A 219 10.49 8.16 26.90
C VAL A 219 11.35 8.25 28.15
N ASN A 220 11.90 7.13 28.59
CA ASN A 220 12.55 6.94 29.89
C ASN A 220 11.69 7.50 31.05
N GLY A 221 10.38 7.21 31.02
CA GLY A 221 9.39 7.70 31.99
C GLY A 221 8.90 9.15 31.79
N ILE A 222 9.63 9.98 31.04
CA ILE A 222 9.29 11.40 30.84
C ILE A 222 8.35 11.59 29.64
N LEU A 223 7.19 12.22 29.85
CA LEU A 223 6.21 12.50 28.80
C LEU A 223 6.77 13.46 27.73
N VAL A 224 6.75 13.05 26.46
CA VAL A 224 7.32 13.81 25.34
C VAL A 224 6.48 15.05 25.02
N LYS A 225 7.17 16.18 24.85
CA LYS A 225 6.59 17.51 24.60
C LYS A 225 7.30 18.21 23.44
N ASP A 226 6.61 19.14 22.81
CA ASP A 226 7.19 20.07 21.83
C ASP A 226 8.00 21.18 22.52
N LYS A 227 8.65 22.03 21.71
CA LYS A 227 9.42 23.19 22.19
C LYS A 227 8.62 24.21 23.01
N ASN A 228 7.28 24.18 22.93
CA ASN A 228 6.36 25.04 23.68
C ASN A 228 5.83 24.33 24.95
N LYS A 229 6.44 23.20 25.36
CA LYS A 229 6.04 22.34 26.48
C LYS A 229 4.67 21.65 26.31
N LYS A 230 4.10 21.62 25.10
CA LYS A 230 2.81 20.97 24.78
C LYS A 230 3.02 19.49 24.49
N GLU A 231 2.12 18.63 24.96
CA GLU A 231 2.21 17.17 24.74
C GLU A 231 2.17 16.79 23.25
N ILE A 232 3.09 15.94 22.80
CA ILE A 232 3.06 15.39 21.43
C ILE A 232 2.08 14.21 21.38
N SER A 233 1.11 14.29 20.47
CA SER A 233 0.04 13.30 20.30
C SER A 233 -0.16 12.98 18.81
N LEU A 234 -0.05 11.71 18.44
CA LEU A 234 -0.39 11.20 17.11
C LEU A 234 -1.90 10.89 17.05
N LEU A 235 -2.58 11.34 16.01
CA LEU A 235 -4.02 11.14 15.80
C LEU A 235 -4.25 10.26 14.57
N GLY A 236 -5.18 9.31 14.65
CA GLY A 236 -5.59 8.52 13.48
C GLY A 236 -6.46 9.31 12.52
N ASP A 237 -6.25 9.16 11.21
CA ASP A 237 -7.05 9.83 10.17
C ASP A 237 -7.47 8.92 9.01
N GLY A 238 -7.08 7.65 9.04
CA GLY A 238 -7.32 6.67 7.97
C GLY A 238 -6.10 6.35 7.09
N LYS A 239 -4.99 7.10 7.22
CA LYS A 239 -3.73 6.86 6.49
C LYS A 239 -2.68 6.20 7.38
N ASN A 240 -1.71 5.53 6.77
CA ASN A 240 -0.54 5.00 7.49
C ASN A 240 0.65 5.96 7.36
N TYR A 241 1.48 6.01 8.41
CA TYR A 241 2.53 7.02 8.57
C TYR A 241 3.85 6.42 9.02
N THR A 242 4.96 7.01 8.58
CA THR A 242 6.23 6.96 9.31
C THR A 242 6.38 8.27 10.08
N SER A 243 6.76 8.21 11.34
CA SER A 243 6.87 9.37 12.23
C SER A 243 8.19 9.37 12.97
N VAL A 244 8.82 10.55 13.03
CA VAL A 244 10.02 10.82 13.80
C VAL A 244 9.61 11.73 14.96
N ILE A 245 9.89 11.31 16.20
CA ILE A 245 9.57 12.03 17.42
C ILE A 245 10.90 12.51 18.03
N VAL A 246 11.12 13.82 17.96
CA VAL A 246 12.25 14.48 18.64
C VAL A 246 11.94 14.57 20.13
N VAL A 247 12.79 14.00 20.97
CA VAL A 247 12.65 14.02 22.43
C VAL A 247 13.54 15.12 23.00
N ASN A 248 12.94 16.22 23.46
CA ASN A 248 13.67 17.43 23.83
C ASN A 248 13.45 17.78 25.31
N ASN A 249 13.89 16.89 26.20
CA ASN A 249 13.71 17.00 27.65
C ASN A 249 15.03 17.38 28.34
N GLY A 250 15.22 18.67 28.65
CA GLY A 250 16.22 19.10 29.62
C GLY A 250 15.79 18.76 31.06
N GLY A 251 16.68 18.56 32.04
CA GLY A 251 18.14 18.77 31.98
C GLY A 251 18.93 17.72 32.76
N ASN A 252 18.95 16.48 32.26
CA ASN A 252 20.06 15.55 32.47
C ASN A 252 20.19 14.72 31.18
N GLY A 253 21.37 14.74 30.56
CA GLY A 253 21.55 14.23 29.20
C GLY A 253 21.31 12.73 29.09
N ILE A 254 20.64 12.28 28.03
CA ILE A 254 20.61 10.86 27.66
C ILE A 254 22.03 10.51 27.18
N GLN A 255 22.86 10.01 28.10
CA GLN A 255 24.18 9.50 27.75
C GLN A 255 24.03 8.31 26.80
N VAL A 256 24.59 8.42 25.60
CA VAL A 256 24.81 7.26 24.73
C VAL A 256 25.90 6.40 25.37
N LYS A 257 25.49 5.38 26.14
CA LYS A 257 26.40 4.39 26.74
C LYS A 257 27.07 3.56 25.64
N THR A 258 28.12 4.11 25.06
CA THR A 258 28.94 3.47 24.03
C THR A 258 30.04 2.65 24.72
N GLU A 259 29.69 1.49 25.27
CA GLU A 259 30.67 0.58 25.86
C GLU A 259 31.50 -0.12 24.76
N LYS A 260 32.52 0.60 24.27
CA LYS A 260 33.63 0.01 23.53
C LYS A 260 34.49 -0.83 24.49
N HIS A 261 34.21 -2.13 24.62
CA HIS A 261 35.21 -3.05 25.15
C HIS A 261 36.03 -3.67 24.01
N ASN A 262 37.24 -3.16 23.83
CA ASN A 262 38.20 -3.64 22.83
C ASN A 262 39.46 -4.13 23.56
N GLN A 263 39.47 -5.38 24.04
CA GLN A 263 40.65 -6.00 24.66
C GLN A 263 40.63 -7.53 24.57
N LYS A 264 41.83 -8.12 24.51
CA LYS A 264 42.14 -9.54 24.30
C LYS A 264 43.65 -9.73 24.60
N PRO A 265 44.15 -10.80 25.27
CA PRO A 265 43.48 -11.83 26.08
C PRO A 265 44.20 -12.15 27.45
N LYS A 266 43.70 -13.20 28.14
CA LYS A 266 44.39 -14.14 29.09
C LYS A 266 44.66 -13.78 30.58
N ILE A 267 44.15 -14.67 31.46
CA ILE A 267 44.78 -15.30 32.67
C ILE A 267 45.00 -14.35 33.89
N SER A 268 44.73 -14.68 35.17
CA SER A 268 45.00 -15.93 35.94
C SER A 268 43.96 -16.35 37.01
N THR A 269 44.08 -17.60 37.48
CA THR A 269 43.77 -18.20 38.81
C THR A 269 43.59 -17.23 40.01
N GLU A 270 42.77 -17.45 41.06
CA GLU A 270 42.00 -18.61 41.60
C GLU A 270 40.94 -18.08 42.64
N LYS A 271 40.33 -18.74 43.67
CA LYS A 271 40.43 -20.06 44.35
C LYS A 271 39.11 -20.46 45.09
N LYS A 272 38.98 -21.76 45.41
CA LYS A 272 38.29 -22.48 46.54
C LYS A 272 37.92 -21.71 47.83
N VAL A 273 37.00 -22.14 48.73
CA VAL A 273 36.04 -23.28 48.86
C VAL A 273 34.68 -22.72 49.44
N THR A 274 33.56 -23.41 49.72
CA THR A 274 33.28 -24.65 50.50
C THR A 274 31.94 -25.29 50.05
N VAL A 275 31.79 -26.60 50.29
CA VAL A 275 30.62 -27.45 49.95
C VAL A 275 29.72 -27.69 51.17
N GLN A 276 28.41 -27.85 50.96
CA GLN A 276 27.59 -28.74 51.80
C GLN A 276 26.61 -29.53 50.91
N ASN A 277 26.57 -30.85 51.12
CA ASN A 277 25.63 -31.76 50.46
C ASN A 277 24.40 -31.96 51.34
N SER A 278 23.25 -32.22 50.71
CA SER A 278 22.26 -33.16 51.25
C SER A 278 21.81 -34.09 50.11
N THR A 279 21.82 -35.39 50.39
CA THR A 279 21.51 -36.43 49.40
C THR A 279 20.18 -37.07 49.76
N GLN A 280 19.31 -37.29 48.78
CA GLN A 280 18.27 -38.29 48.89
C GLN A 280 18.04 -38.94 47.52
N GLU A 281 18.35 -40.23 47.44
CA GLU A 281 18.02 -41.08 46.30
C GLU A 281 16.69 -41.76 46.55
N THR A 282 15.84 -41.83 45.53
CA THR A 282 14.95 -42.99 45.32
C THR A 282 14.96 -43.32 43.84
N ASP A 283 15.29 -44.56 43.53
CA ASP A 283 15.38 -45.10 42.17
C ASP A 283 13.97 -45.31 41.58
N ASP A 284 13.74 -44.94 40.32
CA ASP A 284 12.66 -45.49 39.49
C ASP A 284 13.02 -45.42 38.00
N LYS A 285 13.59 -46.51 37.47
CA LYS A 285 13.96 -46.62 36.05
C LYS A 285 12.74 -46.78 35.16
N LYS A 286 12.30 -45.66 34.55
CA LYS A 286 11.50 -45.69 33.32
C LYS A 286 12.24 -45.02 32.17
N ASN A 287 12.49 -45.81 31.12
CA ASN A 287 12.97 -45.31 29.84
C ASN A 287 11.99 -44.27 29.28
N ASN A 288 12.48 -43.06 29.05
CA ASN A 288 11.90 -42.15 28.07
C ASN A 288 13.04 -41.29 27.52
N SER A 289 13.22 -41.30 26.19
CA SER A 289 14.25 -40.49 25.54
C SER A 289 13.90 -39.02 25.67
N SER A 290 14.71 -38.25 26.39
CA SER A 290 14.61 -36.80 26.49
C SER A 290 14.87 -36.16 25.12
N GLN A 291 13.79 -35.88 24.38
CA GLN A 291 13.86 -35.21 23.07
C GLN A 291 14.29 -33.74 23.26
N GLU A 292 15.60 -33.51 23.17
CA GLU A 292 16.21 -32.20 23.31
C GLU A 292 15.66 -31.23 22.25
N ASN A 293 15.20 -30.07 22.70
CA ASN A 293 14.63 -29.05 21.81
C ASN A 293 15.71 -28.04 21.42
N VAL A 294 15.92 -27.85 20.12
CA VAL A 294 16.90 -26.92 19.55
C VAL A 294 16.18 -25.67 19.03
N ILE A 295 16.73 -24.50 19.36
CA ILE A 295 16.31 -23.21 18.79
C ILE A 295 17.37 -22.75 17.77
N PHE A 296 16.95 -22.50 16.54
CA PHE A 296 17.81 -22.06 15.44
C PHE A 296 17.08 -21.08 14.51
N ASN A 297 17.83 -20.38 13.67
CA ASN A 297 17.29 -19.42 12.71
C ASN A 297 17.20 -20.05 11.31
N ILE A 298 16.23 -19.64 10.48
CA ILE A 298 16.16 -20.06 9.07
C ILE A 298 16.46 -18.89 8.15
N LYS A 299 17.49 -19.03 7.30
CA LYS A 299 17.93 -18.01 6.36
C LYS A 299 17.69 -18.45 4.94
N VAL A 300 16.81 -17.75 4.24
CA VAL A 300 16.50 -18.05 2.84
C VAL A 300 17.40 -17.21 1.95
N ILE A 301 18.20 -17.86 1.09
CA ILE A 301 19.14 -17.23 0.15
C ILE A 301 18.78 -17.57 -1.30
N ASP A 302 19.14 -16.69 -2.24
CA ASP A 302 19.01 -16.97 -3.68
C ASP A 302 20.21 -17.79 -4.23
N SER A 303 20.15 -18.08 -5.54
CA SER A 303 21.20 -18.79 -6.27
C SER A 303 22.61 -18.16 -6.13
N GLU A 304 22.69 -16.85 -5.91
CA GLU A 304 23.91 -16.06 -5.72
C GLU A 304 24.31 -15.92 -4.24
N ASN A 305 23.69 -16.72 -3.36
CA ASN A 305 23.83 -16.74 -1.91
C ASN A 305 23.40 -15.45 -1.19
N LYS A 306 22.60 -14.59 -1.84
CA LYS A 306 22.12 -13.32 -1.26
C LYS A 306 20.84 -13.57 -0.47
N PRO A 307 20.69 -13.05 0.77
CA PRO A 307 19.47 -13.23 1.56
C PRO A 307 18.23 -12.65 0.86
N ILE A 308 17.11 -13.37 0.93
CA ILE A 308 15.85 -13.00 0.31
C ILE A 308 14.90 -12.44 1.41
N PRO A 309 14.67 -11.12 1.47
CA PRO A 309 13.86 -10.52 2.52
C PRO A 309 12.35 -10.72 2.27
N ASN A 310 11.60 -10.90 3.35
CA ASN A 310 10.13 -10.99 3.36
C ASN A 310 9.53 -12.10 2.45
N ILE A 311 10.26 -13.19 2.20
CA ILE A 311 9.74 -14.32 1.41
C ILE A 311 8.97 -15.30 2.29
N SER A 312 7.74 -15.62 1.88
CA SER A 312 6.95 -16.67 2.53
C SER A 312 7.32 -18.06 2.03
N TYR A 313 7.43 -19.01 2.96
CA TYR A 313 7.61 -20.43 2.73
C TYR A 313 6.76 -21.20 3.75
N TYR A 314 6.86 -22.53 3.75
CA TYR A 314 6.23 -23.41 4.73
C TYR A 314 7.28 -24.35 5.30
N LEU A 315 7.08 -24.74 6.56
CA LEU A 315 7.84 -25.79 7.23
C LEU A 315 6.86 -26.92 7.57
N THR A 316 7.19 -28.13 7.15
CA THR A 316 6.50 -29.37 7.56
C THR A 316 7.39 -30.10 8.54
N TYR A 317 6.88 -30.31 9.76
CA TYR A 317 7.57 -30.92 10.89
C TYR A 317 6.62 -31.90 11.58
N LYS A 318 7.03 -33.16 11.77
CA LYS A 318 6.17 -34.24 12.31
C LYS A 318 4.76 -34.25 11.67
N GLY A 319 4.70 -34.20 10.34
CA GLY A 319 3.46 -34.15 9.55
C GLY A 319 2.65 -32.83 9.62
N ASN A 320 2.98 -31.92 10.53
CA ASN A 320 2.30 -30.64 10.70
C ASN A 320 2.96 -29.59 9.81
N GLU A 321 2.21 -28.97 8.90
CA GLU A 321 2.69 -27.88 8.07
C GLU A 321 2.27 -26.50 8.63
N LYS A 322 3.23 -25.58 8.71
CA LYS A 322 3.01 -24.19 9.11
C LYS A 322 3.55 -23.23 8.05
N LYS A 323 2.93 -22.06 7.88
CA LYS A 323 3.44 -20.97 7.04
C LYS A 323 4.42 -20.09 7.83
N HIS A 324 5.55 -19.78 7.21
CA HIS A 324 6.67 -19.01 7.75
C HIS A 324 7.06 -17.87 6.79
N THR A 325 7.83 -16.88 7.25
CA THR A 325 8.29 -15.76 6.39
C THR A 325 9.57 -15.12 6.95
N THR A 326 10.57 -14.88 6.09
CA THR A 326 11.82 -14.22 6.51
C THR A 326 11.62 -12.76 6.91
N GLY A 327 12.47 -12.25 7.82
CA GLY A 327 12.58 -10.81 8.08
C GLY A 327 13.18 -10.01 6.92
N ALA A 328 13.30 -8.70 7.10
CA ALA A 328 13.88 -7.79 6.11
C ALA A 328 15.39 -7.99 5.86
N ASN A 329 16.05 -8.88 6.62
CA ASN A 329 17.42 -9.37 6.44
C ASN A 329 17.50 -10.74 5.74
N GLY A 330 16.37 -11.33 5.36
CA GLY A 330 16.29 -12.68 4.79
C GLY A 330 16.41 -13.83 5.80
N ILE A 331 16.23 -13.54 7.09
CA ILE A 331 16.32 -14.52 8.19
C ILE A 331 15.02 -14.53 9.01
N GLU A 332 14.44 -15.70 9.26
CA GLU A 332 13.49 -15.95 10.34
C GLU A 332 14.24 -16.36 11.61
N GLN A 333 13.86 -15.80 12.76
CA GLN A 333 14.54 -16.03 14.03
C GLN A 333 13.74 -16.97 14.93
N GLY A 334 14.43 -17.85 15.67
CA GLY A 334 13.81 -18.62 16.76
C GLY A 334 12.86 -19.74 16.34
N VAL A 335 13.21 -20.50 15.29
CA VAL A 335 12.54 -21.76 14.96
C VAL A 335 12.91 -22.81 16.00
N LEU A 336 11.90 -23.38 16.65
CA LEU A 336 12.01 -24.42 17.68
C LEU A 336 11.63 -25.77 17.07
N ALA A 337 12.49 -26.78 17.23
CA ALA A 337 12.19 -28.17 16.87
C ALA A 337 13.06 -29.15 17.66
N GLU A 338 12.63 -30.41 17.77
CA GLU A 338 13.37 -31.45 18.49
C GLU A 338 14.53 -32.01 17.66
N LEU A 339 15.64 -32.28 18.34
CA LEU A 339 16.83 -32.91 17.79
C LEU A 339 16.50 -34.21 17.04
N GLY A 340 17.19 -34.47 15.93
CA GLY A 340 17.07 -35.72 15.17
C GLY A 340 15.77 -35.89 14.37
N ASN A 341 14.89 -34.89 14.33
CA ASN A 341 13.69 -34.90 13.48
C ASN A 341 13.95 -34.21 12.13
N GLU A 342 13.23 -34.60 11.08
CA GLU A 342 13.26 -33.91 9.78
C GLU A 342 12.34 -32.67 9.76
N ILE A 343 12.82 -31.60 9.13
CA ILE A 343 12.00 -30.48 8.66
C ILE A 343 12.09 -30.41 7.13
N THR A 344 10.94 -30.51 6.48
CA THR A 344 10.79 -30.25 5.05
C THR A 344 10.39 -28.78 4.85
N VAL A 345 11.07 -28.07 3.95
CA VAL A 345 10.82 -26.67 3.60
C VAL A 345 10.21 -26.59 2.21
N SER A 346 9.12 -25.84 2.04
CA SER A 346 8.41 -25.75 0.76
C SER A 346 7.88 -24.34 0.42
N ILE A 347 7.56 -24.09 -0.85
CA ILE A 347 7.07 -22.79 -1.34
C ILE A 347 5.93 -22.95 -2.36
N SER A 348 4.96 -22.02 -2.34
CA SER A 348 3.82 -22.03 -3.27
C SER A 348 4.27 -21.68 -4.69
N GLY A 349 3.92 -22.52 -5.66
CA GLY A 349 4.01 -22.25 -7.09
C GLY A 349 2.73 -21.63 -7.65
N LYS A 350 2.55 -21.69 -8.97
CA LYS A 350 1.28 -21.37 -9.64
C LYS A 350 0.24 -22.48 -9.45
N ASP A 351 0.64 -23.74 -9.63
CA ASP A 351 -0.30 -24.87 -9.69
C ASP A 351 -0.18 -25.79 -8.46
N SER A 352 1.00 -25.83 -7.82
CA SER A 352 1.31 -26.75 -6.73
C SER A 352 2.28 -26.14 -5.70
N LYS A 353 2.41 -26.78 -4.54
CA LYS A 353 3.43 -26.47 -3.54
C LYS A 353 4.69 -27.29 -3.80
N GLN A 354 5.87 -26.69 -3.61
CA GLN A 354 7.16 -27.23 -4.03
C GLN A 354 8.08 -27.40 -2.83
N THR A 355 8.50 -28.61 -2.49
CA THR A 355 9.61 -28.84 -1.55
C THR A 355 10.90 -28.27 -2.13
N ILE A 356 11.56 -27.36 -1.41
CA ILE A 356 12.79 -26.67 -1.84
C ILE A 356 14.04 -27.16 -1.10
N SER A 357 13.89 -27.66 0.13
CA SER A 357 14.96 -28.24 0.95
C SER A 357 14.34 -29.16 2.01
N SER A 358 15.09 -30.14 2.50
CA SER A 358 14.79 -30.86 3.75
C SER A 358 16.07 -31.00 4.55
N PHE A 359 15.96 -31.00 5.89
CA PHE A 359 17.12 -31.12 6.78
C PHE A 359 16.76 -31.75 8.12
N MET A 360 17.74 -32.42 8.74
CA MET A 360 17.62 -32.94 10.10
C MET A 360 18.02 -31.87 11.13
N VAL A 361 17.20 -31.70 12.16
CA VAL A 361 17.49 -30.82 13.31
C VAL A 361 18.74 -31.35 14.03
N SER A 362 19.73 -30.48 14.21
CA SER A 362 21.06 -30.81 14.74
C SER A 362 21.49 -29.76 15.76
N SER A 363 22.11 -30.20 16.86
CA SER A 363 22.62 -29.33 17.92
C SER A 363 23.81 -28.49 17.44
N GLY A 364 24.08 -27.38 18.12
CA GLY A 364 25.19 -26.45 17.82
C GLY A 364 24.99 -25.53 16.60
N LYS A 365 24.00 -25.77 15.72
CA LYS A 365 23.67 -24.85 14.62
C LYS A 365 22.72 -23.75 15.07
N THR A 366 23.17 -22.50 15.03
CA THR A 366 22.33 -21.31 15.29
C THR A 366 21.61 -20.77 14.05
N GLU A 367 22.04 -21.16 12.85
CA GLU A 367 21.45 -20.74 11.57
C GLU A 367 21.44 -21.93 10.58
N GLN A 368 20.26 -22.27 10.06
CA GLN A 368 20.06 -23.21 8.97
C GLN A 368 19.77 -22.43 7.68
N ILE A 369 20.53 -22.74 6.64
CA ILE A 369 20.41 -22.09 5.33
C ILE A 369 19.44 -22.87 4.45
N VAL A 370 18.55 -22.17 3.77
CA VAL A 370 17.65 -22.69 2.73
C VAL A 370 17.95 -21.94 1.44
N LYS A 371 18.46 -22.64 0.44
CA LYS A 371 18.80 -22.05 -0.85
C LYS A 371 17.66 -22.22 -1.86
N LEU A 372 17.32 -21.13 -2.55
CA LEU A 372 16.44 -21.15 -3.72
C LEU A 372 17.30 -21.11 -4.99
N ASP A 373 17.51 -22.27 -5.60
CA ASP A 373 18.22 -22.39 -6.86
C ASP A 373 17.34 -22.10 -8.09
N LEU A 374 17.98 -21.74 -9.20
CA LEU A 374 17.34 -21.47 -10.47
C LEU A 374 16.89 -22.78 -11.14
N HIS A 375 15.58 -23.03 -11.15
CA HIS A 375 15.00 -24.13 -11.92
C HIS A 375 14.88 -23.76 -13.40
N SER A 376 15.21 -24.70 -14.29
CA SER A 376 15.16 -24.52 -15.76
C SER A 376 13.94 -25.25 -16.33
N PHE A 377 13.05 -24.52 -17.01
CA PHE A 377 11.80 -25.07 -17.57
C PHE A 377 11.38 -24.36 -18.86
N GLU A 378 10.47 -24.97 -19.61
CA GLU A 378 9.91 -24.43 -20.85
C GLU A 378 8.56 -23.72 -20.62
N ILE A 379 8.31 -22.68 -21.42
CA ILE A 379 6.98 -22.07 -21.56
C ILE A 379 6.60 -22.07 -23.04
N LEU A 380 5.56 -22.83 -23.40
CA LEU A 380 4.89 -22.83 -24.70
C LEU A 380 3.83 -21.72 -24.73
N PHE A 381 3.94 -20.81 -25.69
CA PHE A 381 2.89 -19.85 -26.03
C PHE A 381 2.14 -20.36 -27.26
N GLN A 382 0.82 -20.48 -27.14
CA GLN A 382 -0.08 -20.97 -28.19
C GLN A 382 -1.32 -20.06 -28.29
N TYR A 383 -1.96 -20.02 -29.46
CA TYR A 383 -3.17 -19.22 -29.63
C TYR A 383 -4.35 -19.81 -28.83
N SER A 384 -5.12 -18.94 -28.18
CA SER A 384 -6.28 -19.30 -27.36
C SER A 384 -7.38 -20.02 -28.13
N ASP A 385 -7.55 -19.67 -29.41
CA ASP A 385 -8.58 -20.19 -30.31
C ASP A 385 -8.19 -21.56 -30.92
N THR A 386 -7.08 -21.59 -31.64
CA THR A 386 -6.65 -22.71 -32.50
C THR A 386 -5.70 -23.69 -31.83
N LYS A 387 -5.20 -23.35 -30.63
CA LYS A 387 -4.15 -24.08 -29.87
C LYS A 387 -2.83 -24.27 -30.62
N LYS A 388 -2.65 -23.64 -31.78
CA LYS A 388 -1.41 -23.68 -32.56
C LYS A 388 -0.31 -22.88 -31.82
N PRO A 389 0.94 -23.39 -31.74
CA PRO A 389 2.05 -22.64 -31.19
C PRO A 389 2.28 -21.31 -31.90
N ILE A 390 2.68 -20.28 -31.15
CA ILE A 390 2.96 -18.94 -31.68
C ILE A 390 4.47 -18.80 -31.84
N SER A 391 4.98 -19.10 -33.02
CA SER A 391 6.40 -18.97 -33.34
C SER A 391 6.85 -17.51 -33.43
N ASN A 392 8.10 -17.21 -33.07
CA ASN A 392 8.74 -15.91 -33.22
C ASN A 392 8.08 -14.74 -32.45
N LEU A 393 7.23 -15.04 -31.45
CA LEU A 393 6.53 -14.06 -30.62
C LEU A 393 7.51 -13.28 -29.76
N ASN A 394 7.62 -11.97 -30.01
CA ASN A 394 8.46 -11.07 -29.22
C ASN A 394 7.77 -10.69 -27.90
N LEU A 395 8.42 -11.03 -26.80
CA LEU A 395 7.97 -10.90 -25.42
C LEU A 395 8.97 -10.06 -24.61
N VAL A 396 8.46 -9.22 -23.72
CA VAL A 396 9.26 -8.53 -22.71
C VAL A 396 9.01 -9.23 -21.37
N GLN A 397 10.00 -9.98 -20.89
CA GLN A 397 9.95 -10.67 -19.61
C GLN A 397 10.48 -9.76 -18.50
N THR A 398 9.77 -9.68 -17.38
CA THR A 398 10.27 -9.10 -16.12
C THR A 398 10.40 -10.18 -15.05
N TYR A 399 11.58 -10.30 -14.43
CA TYR A 399 11.88 -11.25 -13.36
C TYR A 399 12.77 -10.59 -12.29
N ARG A 400 12.36 -10.63 -11.02
CA ARG A 400 13.06 -9.95 -9.88
C ARG A 400 13.44 -8.48 -10.17
N GLY A 401 12.65 -7.77 -10.98
CA GLY A 401 12.91 -6.38 -11.40
C GLY A 401 13.96 -6.20 -12.50
N LYS A 402 14.57 -7.28 -13.01
CA LYS A 402 15.33 -7.31 -14.27
C LYS A 402 14.36 -7.51 -15.44
N ILE A 403 14.57 -6.77 -16.52
CA ILE A 403 13.83 -6.91 -17.78
C ILE A 403 14.74 -7.61 -18.80
N THR A 404 14.17 -8.51 -19.61
CA THR A 404 14.85 -9.16 -20.75
C THR A 404 13.87 -9.34 -21.91
N GLU A 405 14.26 -8.96 -23.13
CA GLU A 405 13.54 -9.44 -24.32
C GLU A 405 13.68 -10.97 -24.44
N LYS A 406 12.62 -11.60 -24.94
CA LYS A 406 12.50 -13.03 -25.24
C LYS A 406 11.77 -13.16 -26.57
N GLN A 407 12.14 -14.17 -27.35
CA GLN A 407 11.40 -14.55 -28.55
C GLN A 407 11.10 -16.04 -28.49
N THR A 408 9.88 -16.45 -28.82
CA THR A 408 9.56 -17.88 -28.93
C THR A 408 10.22 -18.51 -30.15
N ASP A 409 10.63 -19.77 -30.03
CA ASP A 409 11.19 -20.54 -31.12
C ASP A 409 10.15 -20.96 -32.18
N LYS A 410 10.55 -21.78 -33.16
CA LYS A 410 9.66 -22.33 -34.19
C LYS A 410 8.51 -23.20 -33.63
N ALA A 411 8.68 -23.75 -32.42
CA ALA A 411 7.68 -24.55 -31.70
C ALA A 411 6.88 -23.72 -30.68
N GLY A 412 6.99 -22.39 -30.70
CA GLY A 412 6.29 -21.47 -29.81
C GLY A 412 6.81 -21.46 -28.37
N LYS A 413 7.98 -22.03 -28.09
CA LYS A 413 8.54 -22.17 -26.75
C LYS A 413 9.60 -21.13 -26.40
N ILE A 414 9.79 -20.89 -25.10
CA ILE A 414 10.99 -20.28 -24.52
C ILE A 414 11.50 -21.10 -23.32
N THR A 415 12.82 -21.25 -23.20
CA THR A 415 13.47 -21.82 -22.01
C THR A 415 13.80 -20.71 -20.99
N ILE A 416 13.39 -20.92 -19.74
CA ILE A 416 13.51 -19.97 -18.64
C ILE A 416 14.25 -20.62 -17.47
N LYS A 417 15.20 -19.88 -16.88
CA LYS A 417 15.81 -20.20 -15.58
C LYS A 417 15.31 -19.22 -14.52
N ALA A 418 14.61 -19.71 -13.50
CA ALA A 418 14.03 -18.89 -12.43
C ALA A 418 13.83 -19.70 -11.14
N MET A 419 13.92 -19.04 -9.98
CA MET A 419 13.69 -19.67 -8.66
C MET A 419 12.20 -19.99 -8.41
N PRO A 420 11.88 -21.12 -7.77
CA PRO A 420 10.56 -21.44 -7.20
C PRO A 420 9.86 -20.29 -6.48
N GLY A 421 8.55 -20.14 -6.69
CA GLY A 421 7.67 -19.22 -5.96
C GLY A 421 7.78 -17.73 -6.32
N PHE A 422 8.81 -17.32 -7.06
CA PHE A 422 8.93 -15.98 -7.63
C PHE A 422 8.00 -15.79 -8.85
N ASP A 423 7.67 -14.54 -9.16
CA ASP A 423 6.81 -14.20 -10.30
C ASP A 423 7.61 -13.81 -11.54
N LEU A 424 7.15 -14.34 -12.69
CA LEU A 424 7.54 -13.98 -14.04
C LEU A 424 6.39 -13.21 -14.68
N ASN A 425 6.59 -11.93 -14.99
CA ASN A 425 5.64 -11.14 -15.79
C ASN A 425 6.11 -11.13 -17.25
N TYR A 426 5.18 -11.29 -18.19
CA TYR A 426 5.40 -11.16 -19.62
C TYR A 426 4.50 -10.07 -20.19
N LYS A 427 5.04 -9.29 -21.11
CA LYS A 427 4.34 -8.29 -21.93
C LYS A 427 4.62 -8.54 -23.40
N LEU A 428 3.77 -8.02 -24.28
CA LEU A 428 4.04 -7.90 -25.71
C LEU A 428 5.01 -6.72 -25.97
N ARG A 429 5.65 -6.71 -27.15
CA ARG A 429 6.69 -5.72 -27.50
C ARG A 429 6.23 -4.26 -27.55
N ASP A 430 4.92 -4.00 -27.57
CA ASP A 430 4.31 -2.67 -27.51
C ASP A 430 4.09 -2.17 -26.07
N GLY A 431 4.55 -2.94 -25.07
CA GLY A 431 4.35 -2.69 -23.64
C GLY A 431 3.04 -3.20 -23.04
N SER A 432 2.17 -3.85 -23.82
CA SER A 432 0.89 -4.38 -23.32
C SER A 432 1.10 -5.64 -22.46
N ASP A 433 0.53 -5.66 -21.25
CA ASP A 433 0.59 -6.82 -20.35
C ASP A 433 -0.03 -8.08 -20.96
N LEU A 434 0.68 -9.20 -20.84
CA LEU A 434 0.26 -10.50 -21.37
C LEU A 434 -0.14 -11.46 -20.23
N ILE A 435 0.75 -11.77 -19.31
CA ILE A 435 0.48 -12.68 -18.17
C ILE A 435 1.53 -12.54 -17.05
N THR A 436 1.13 -12.86 -15.81
CA THR A 436 2.06 -13.12 -14.70
C THR A 436 1.95 -14.58 -14.25
N ILE A 437 3.09 -15.23 -14.02
CA ILE A 437 3.21 -16.66 -13.71
C ILE A 437 4.09 -16.83 -12.47
N LYS A 438 3.58 -17.47 -11.41
CA LYS A 438 4.39 -17.89 -10.27
C LYS A 438 5.17 -19.17 -10.62
N VAL A 439 6.49 -19.15 -10.45
CA VAL A 439 7.40 -20.26 -10.84
C VAL A 439 7.12 -21.50 -10.02
N ASP A 440 7.01 -22.63 -10.70
CA ASP A 440 6.59 -23.91 -10.14
C ASP A 440 7.37 -25.06 -10.79
N LYS A 441 8.42 -25.54 -10.08
CA LYS A 441 9.36 -26.56 -10.56
C LYS A 441 8.77 -27.96 -10.75
N ASN A 442 7.54 -28.19 -10.28
CA ASN A 442 6.91 -29.51 -10.35
C ASN A 442 6.30 -29.78 -11.74
N LYS A 443 6.38 -28.84 -12.70
CA LYS A 443 6.12 -29.10 -14.12
C LYS A 443 7.19 -28.44 -14.99
N THR A 444 7.87 -29.25 -15.79
CA THR A 444 8.96 -28.85 -16.70
C THR A 444 8.50 -28.06 -17.93
N LEU A 445 7.20 -28.11 -18.26
CA LEU A 445 6.57 -27.33 -19.33
C LEU A 445 5.34 -26.59 -18.78
N ARG A 446 5.19 -25.31 -19.16
CA ARG A 446 3.94 -24.54 -18.98
C ARG A 446 3.36 -24.13 -20.31
N VAL A 447 2.04 -24.26 -20.45
CA VAL A 447 1.29 -23.84 -21.64
C VAL A 447 0.52 -22.56 -21.34
N ILE A 448 0.73 -21.52 -22.16
CA ILE A 448 0.09 -20.21 -22.07
C ILE A 448 -0.73 -19.99 -23.33
N ASN A 449 -2.04 -19.82 -23.14
CA ASN A 449 -2.98 -19.46 -24.21
C ASN A 449 -2.98 -17.92 -24.36
N VAL A 450 -2.79 -17.42 -25.58
CA VAL A 450 -2.78 -15.98 -25.90
C VAL A 450 -3.86 -15.65 -26.94
N ASP A 451 -4.62 -14.58 -26.74
CA ASP A 451 -5.60 -14.12 -27.73
C ASP A 451 -4.87 -13.59 -28.98
N SER A 452 -5.23 -14.13 -30.14
CA SER A 452 -4.74 -13.71 -31.46
C SER A 452 -4.91 -12.20 -31.69
N ARG A 453 -5.96 -11.60 -31.11
CA ARG A 453 -6.27 -10.17 -31.17
C ARG A 453 -5.33 -9.30 -30.35
N GLN A 454 -4.80 -9.79 -29.23
CA GLN A 454 -3.79 -9.05 -28.45
C GLN A 454 -2.52 -8.85 -29.27
N ILE A 455 -2.09 -9.91 -29.97
CA ILE A 455 -0.90 -9.90 -30.82
C ILE A 455 -1.11 -8.99 -32.04
N SER A 456 -2.25 -9.08 -32.73
CA SER A 456 -2.53 -8.21 -33.88
C SER A 456 -2.61 -6.73 -33.49
N ASN A 457 -3.17 -6.42 -32.32
CA ASN A 457 -3.28 -5.04 -31.84
C ASN A 457 -1.92 -4.46 -31.43
N ALA A 458 -1.06 -5.26 -30.76
CA ALA A 458 0.31 -4.86 -30.46
C ALA A 458 1.14 -4.63 -31.73
N ALA A 459 1.04 -5.54 -32.71
CA ALA A 459 1.72 -5.40 -34.00
C ALA A 459 1.25 -4.16 -34.78
N LYS A 460 -0.07 -3.89 -34.81
CA LYS A 460 -0.61 -2.68 -35.43
C LYS A 460 -0.12 -1.41 -34.74
N LYS A 461 -0.19 -1.34 -33.41
CA LYS A 461 0.27 -0.19 -32.62
C LYS A 461 1.76 0.13 -32.85
N ILE A 462 2.60 -0.88 -33.09
CA ILE A 462 4.00 -0.69 -33.48
C ILE A 462 4.13 -0.16 -34.91
N LYS A 463 3.33 -0.64 -35.87
CA LYS A 463 3.31 -0.09 -37.24
C LYS A 463 2.83 1.37 -37.25
N ASP A 464 1.69 1.68 -36.63
CA ASP A 464 1.11 3.03 -36.55
C ASP A 464 2.07 4.06 -35.91
N ALA A 465 2.91 3.63 -34.95
CA ALA A 465 3.94 4.45 -34.33
C ALA A 465 5.17 4.72 -35.23
N ASN A 466 5.45 3.86 -36.21
CA ASN A 466 6.51 4.08 -37.19
C ASN A 466 6.03 4.94 -38.38
N THR A 467 4.75 4.82 -38.79
CA THR A 467 4.16 5.61 -39.90
C THR A 467 4.07 7.11 -39.59
N SER A 468 4.25 7.52 -38.34
CA SER A 468 4.15 8.92 -37.91
C SER A 468 5.45 9.75 -38.06
N THR A 469 6.45 9.23 -38.78
CA THR A 469 7.75 9.93 -39.00
C THR A 469 8.19 9.94 -40.48
N SER A 470 7.32 10.35 -41.39
CA SER A 470 7.70 10.70 -42.77
C SER A 470 6.63 11.57 -43.45
N THR A 471 7.01 12.76 -43.93
CA THR A 471 6.12 13.68 -44.64
C THR A 471 6.69 14.03 -46.02
N SER A 472 5.82 14.02 -47.03
CA SER A 472 5.97 14.63 -48.37
C SER A 472 7.20 14.27 -49.22
N THR A 473 6.99 13.37 -50.19
CA THR A 473 7.29 13.65 -51.61
C THR A 473 6.21 12.99 -52.48
N SER A 474 6.15 13.30 -53.77
CA SER A 474 4.90 13.27 -54.56
C SER A 474 4.91 12.40 -55.82
N THR A 475 3.72 11.98 -56.28
CA THR A 475 3.38 11.48 -57.64
C THR A 475 4.04 10.15 -58.07
N SER A 476 3.47 9.30 -58.95
CA SER A 476 2.27 9.41 -59.80
C SER A 476 1.52 8.06 -59.97
N THR A 477 0.48 8.06 -60.81
CA THR A 477 -0.55 7.01 -61.07
C THR A 477 -0.10 5.72 -61.75
N SER A 478 -0.73 4.59 -61.40
CA SER A 478 -1.43 3.67 -62.35
C SER A 478 -2.26 2.60 -61.59
N THR A 479 -2.94 1.69 -62.31
CA THR A 479 -4.22 1.07 -61.87
C THR A 479 -4.27 -0.46 -62.05
N LYS A 480 -5.24 -1.13 -61.40
CA LYS A 480 -5.68 -2.55 -61.48
C LYS A 480 -4.86 -3.61 -60.69
N VAL A 481 -5.42 -4.74 -60.25
CA VAL A 481 -6.78 -5.05 -59.70
C VAL A 481 -6.75 -6.44 -59.01
N GLU A 482 -7.76 -6.74 -58.19
CA GLU A 482 -8.09 -8.09 -57.64
C GLU A 482 -7.12 -8.76 -56.64
N SER A 483 -7.42 -10.01 -56.27
CA SER A 483 -7.22 -10.53 -54.91
C SER A 483 -6.99 -12.06 -54.83
N LYS A 484 -6.14 -12.50 -53.88
CA LYS A 484 -6.51 -13.44 -52.79
C LYS A 484 -5.34 -13.81 -51.84
N ASP A 485 -5.74 -14.01 -50.59
CA ASP A 485 -5.15 -14.72 -49.44
C ASP A 485 -3.66 -15.09 -49.29
N VAL A 486 -3.09 -14.54 -48.21
CA VAL A 486 -2.35 -15.24 -47.14
C VAL A 486 -1.09 -16.07 -47.51
N LYS A 487 0.08 -15.44 -47.34
CA LYS A 487 1.22 -16.02 -46.58
C LYS A 487 2.19 -14.92 -46.11
N GLY A 488 1.89 -14.31 -44.96
CA GLY A 488 2.72 -13.24 -44.37
C GLY A 488 4.00 -13.75 -43.70
N LYS A 489 5.04 -14.05 -44.50
CA LYS A 489 6.43 -14.15 -44.05
C LYS A 489 7.04 -12.74 -44.14
N ASP A 490 7.50 -12.18 -43.03
CA ASP A 490 8.02 -10.79 -42.96
C ASP A 490 9.56 -10.83 -42.84
N GLU A 491 10.28 -10.37 -43.87
CA GLU A 491 11.75 -10.37 -43.96
C GLU A 491 12.26 -9.02 -44.51
N THR A 492 13.40 -8.56 -43.96
CA THR A 492 14.14 -7.31 -44.28
C THR A 492 13.55 -6.01 -43.67
N SER A 493 14.33 -4.97 -43.38
CA SER A 493 15.73 -4.66 -43.79
C SER A 493 16.67 -4.28 -42.65
N LYS A 494 17.99 -4.24 -42.94
CA LYS A 494 19.09 -3.81 -42.07
C LYS A 494 19.98 -2.77 -42.78
N ARG A 495 20.05 -1.54 -42.25
CA ARG A 495 21.23 -0.63 -42.19
C ARG A 495 20.81 0.67 -41.48
N ASP A 496 21.68 1.53 -40.97
CA ASP A 496 23.15 1.61 -41.13
C ASP A 496 23.97 1.38 -39.86
N GLN A 497 25.25 1.07 -40.07
CA GLN A 497 26.33 1.15 -39.08
C GLN A 497 27.45 2.03 -39.64
N LYS A 498 28.10 2.82 -38.78
CA LYS A 498 29.45 3.32 -39.04
C LYS A 498 30.25 3.25 -37.74
N THR A 499 31.44 2.65 -37.81
CA THR A 499 32.28 2.30 -36.67
C THR A 499 33.64 3.00 -36.80
N THR A 500 34.20 3.42 -35.67
CA THR A 500 35.62 3.78 -35.52
C THR A 500 36.14 3.24 -34.20
N THR A 501 37.43 2.94 -34.12
CA THR A 501 38.05 2.14 -33.06
C THR A 501 39.34 2.81 -32.56
N SER A 502 39.68 2.62 -31.29
CA SER A 502 41.02 2.91 -30.75
C SER A 502 41.48 1.76 -29.82
N GLN A 503 42.74 1.77 -29.41
CA GLN A 503 43.57 0.56 -29.35
C GLN A 503 43.29 -0.44 -28.21
N ASP A 504 42.57 -0.06 -27.15
CA ASP A 504 42.40 -0.88 -25.94
C ASP A 504 41.28 -1.95 -26.03
N GLY A 505 40.76 -2.25 -27.23
CA GLY A 505 39.91 -3.42 -27.49
C GLY A 505 38.52 -3.48 -26.83
N HIS A 506 38.08 -2.44 -26.11
CA HIS A 506 36.83 -2.48 -25.31
C HIS A 506 35.85 -1.31 -25.58
N PRO A 507 34.85 -1.49 -26.47
CA PRO A 507 33.73 -0.57 -26.62
C PRO A 507 32.69 -0.75 -25.50
N LYS A 508 32.75 0.07 -24.44
CA LYS A 508 31.57 0.33 -23.59
C LYS A 508 30.62 1.26 -24.34
N ILE A 509 29.36 0.85 -24.56
CA ILE A 509 28.28 1.77 -24.95
C ILE A 509 27.11 1.65 -23.95
N ILE A 510 26.56 2.82 -23.62
CA ILE A 510 25.57 3.02 -22.56
C ILE A 510 24.17 2.70 -23.08
N VAL A 511 23.38 1.97 -22.30
CA VAL A 511 21.98 1.63 -22.65
C VAL A 511 21.05 2.73 -22.13
N ASN A 512 20.38 3.43 -23.04
CA ASN A 512 19.33 4.41 -22.71
C ASN A 512 18.02 3.70 -22.34
N ASP A 513 17.93 3.29 -21.08
CA ASP A 513 16.68 2.85 -20.46
C ASP A 513 15.71 4.05 -20.37
N ASN A 514 14.76 4.18 -21.30
CA ASN A 514 13.66 5.16 -21.22
C ASN A 514 12.62 4.82 -20.13
N GLY A 515 13.05 4.16 -19.05
CA GLY A 515 12.24 3.84 -17.90
C GLY A 515 11.94 5.09 -17.08
N ASP A 516 10.66 5.40 -16.92
CA ASP A 516 10.20 6.44 -16.01
C ASP A 516 10.58 6.07 -14.57
N ILE A 517 11.34 6.96 -13.91
CA ILE A 517 11.70 6.85 -12.50
C ILE A 517 10.95 7.91 -11.68
N GLU A 518 10.73 7.62 -10.40
CA GLU A 518 10.40 8.63 -9.40
C GLU A 518 11.69 9.14 -8.75
N PHE A 519 11.83 10.46 -8.65
CA PHE A 519 12.93 11.12 -7.95
C PHE A 519 12.38 12.13 -6.94
N LYS A 520 13.18 12.44 -5.91
CA LYS A 520 12.82 13.37 -4.84
C LYS A 520 13.64 14.65 -4.98
N VAL A 521 13.00 15.80 -4.79
CA VAL A 521 13.66 17.08 -4.52
C VAL A 521 13.44 17.43 -3.05
N LEU A 522 14.53 17.74 -2.34
CA LEU A 522 14.54 18.30 -0.99
C LEU A 522 14.87 19.78 -1.10
N THR A 523 13.94 20.62 -0.66
CA THR A 523 14.06 22.08 -0.72
C THR A 523 14.39 22.61 0.66
N TYR A 524 15.52 23.30 0.78
CA TYR A 524 15.98 23.95 2.00
C TYR A 524 15.94 25.48 1.81
N ASP A 525 15.66 26.19 2.89
CA ASP A 525 15.78 27.64 2.93
C ASP A 525 17.25 28.06 3.01
N LYS A 526 17.67 28.99 2.13
CA LYS A 526 19.02 29.55 2.10
C LYS A 526 19.44 30.24 3.40
N ILE A 527 18.50 30.79 4.18
CA ILE A 527 18.81 31.57 5.38
C ILE A 527 18.88 30.68 6.63
N SER A 528 17.84 29.87 6.88
CA SER A 528 17.76 29.02 8.08
C SER A 528 18.38 27.63 7.93
N HIS A 529 18.75 27.23 6.70
CA HIS A 529 19.25 25.89 6.35
C HIS A 529 18.32 24.73 6.78
N GLN A 530 17.03 25.01 6.99
CA GLN A 530 16.01 24.02 7.31
C GLN A 530 15.16 23.65 6.09
N LEU A 531 14.57 22.45 6.09
CA LEU A 531 13.64 22.00 5.05
C LEU A 531 12.45 22.97 4.95
N ALA A 532 12.24 23.53 3.76
CA ALA A 532 11.33 24.63 3.52
C ALA A 532 10.25 24.27 2.49
N SER A 533 9.01 24.12 2.99
CA SER A 533 7.80 24.05 2.16
C SER A 533 7.42 25.41 1.58
N ASP A 534 6.53 25.41 0.59
CA ASP A 534 5.96 26.61 -0.04
C ASP A 534 6.97 27.54 -0.73
N CYS A 535 8.13 27.00 -1.12
CA CYS A 535 9.15 27.70 -1.91
C CYS A 535 9.04 27.33 -3.39
N GLU A 536 9.26 28.28 -4.30
CA GLU A 536 9.18 28.07 -5.75
C GLU A 536 10.54 27.70 -6.36
N TYR A 537 10.54 26.72 -7.26
CA TYR A 537 11.66 26.39 -8.15
C TYR A 537 11.14 25.91 -9.49
N ILE A 538 11.97 25.97 -10.53
CA ILE A 538 11.63 25.53 -11.89
C ILE A 538 12.44 24.28 -12.23
N ILE A 539 11.82 23.25 -12.81
CA ILE A 539 12.54 22.15 -13.46
C ILE A 539 12.46 22.34 -14.98
N GLU A 540 13.61 22.29 -15.64
CA GLU A 540 13.73 22.08 -17.09
C GLU A 540 13.96 20.60 -17.36
N TYR A 541 13.06 19.99 -18.14
CA TYR A 541 13.14 18.59 -18.58
C TYR A 541 12.83 18.52 -20.07
N LYS A 542 13.75 17.97 -20.88
CA LYS A 542 13.66 17.92 -22.34
C LYS A 542 13.26 19.29 -22.96
N GLY A 543 13.98 20.34 -22.57
CA GLY A 543 13.73 21.73 -23.01
C GLY A 543 12.48 22.41 -22.44
N ASN A 544 11.59 21.68 -21.75
CA ASN A 544 10.37 22.22 -21.18
C ASN A 544 10.60 22.66 -19.73
N LYS A 545 10.43 23.96 -19.43
CA LYS A 545 10.46 24.51 -18.07
C LYS A 545 9.08 24.47 -17.42
N LYS A 546 9.01 24.12 -16.13
CA LYS A 546 7.77 24.18 -15.31
C LYS A 546 8.05 24.62 -13.88
N SER A 547 7.25 25.55 -13.36
CA SER A 547 7.29 25.97 -11.95
C SER A 547 6.73 24.90 -11.01
N HIS A 548 7.33 24.84 -9.82
CA HIS A 548 7.08 23.83 -8.81
C HIS A 548 7.20 24.43 -7.41
N ILE A 549 6.13 24.33 -6.63
CA ILE A 549 6.17 24.62 -5.19
C ILE A 549 6.65 23.39 -4.42
N SER A 550 7.54 23.58 -3.44
CA SER A 550 8.04 22.58 -2.49
C SER A 550 7.03 22.20 -1.40
N GLY A 551 7.29 21.12 -0.66
CA GLY A 551 6.48 20.76 0.53
C GLY A 551 5.28 19.85 0.26
N ILE A 552 4.95 19.58 -1.00
CA ILE A 552 3.74 18.83 -1.41
C ILE A 552 3.80 17.35 -0.97
N SER A 553 4.99 16.79 -0.77
CA SER A 553 5.19 15.38 -0.39
C SER A 553 5.73 15.19 1.03
N GLY A 554 5.62 16.21 1.89
CA GLY A 554 6.27 16.31 3.20
C GLY A 554 7.10 17.59 3.32
N VAL A 555 7.53 17.99 4.52
CA VAL A 555 8.19 19.30 4.75
C VAL A 555 9.43 19.48 3.87
N GLY A 556 9.41 20.47 2.98
CA GLY A 556 10.45 20.69 1.96
C GLY A 556 10.56 19.61 0.87
N VAL A 557 9.81 18.50 0.94
CA VAL A 557 9.89 17.36 0.01
C VAL A 557 8.91 17.54 -1.16
N LYS A 558 9.36 17.18 -2.36
CA LYS A 558 8.46 16.89 -3.49
C LYS A 558 8.96 15.71 -4.32
N ILE A 559 8.05 14.81 -4.67
CA ILE A 559 8.30 13.69 -5.59
C ILE A 559 7.96 14.15 -7.02
N HIS A 560 8.82 13.79 -7.97
CA HIS A 560 8.72 14.08 -9.40
C HIS A 560 8.92 12.82 -10.23
N LYS A 561 8.66 12.90 -11.54
CA LYS A 561 8.89 11.81 -12.49
C LYS A 561 9.65 12.28 -13.72
N GLY A 562 10.50 11.42 -14.25
CA GLY A 562 11.25 11.62 -15.50
C GLY A 562 11.99 10.34 -15.87
N GLN A 563 12.51 10.26 -17.09
CA GLN A 563 13.14 9.02 -17.59
C GLN A 563 14.59 8.91 -17.15
N SER A 564 15.02 7.68 -16.83
CA SER A 564 16.43 7.39 -16.54
C SER A 564 17.34 7.80 -17.71
N GLY A 565 18.56 8.24 -17.39
CA GLY A 565 19.53 8.78 -18.36
C GLY A 565 19.22 10.19 -18.88
N GLN A 566 18.02 10.74 -18.65
CA GLN A 566 17.71 12.12 -19.04
C GLN A 566 18.30 13.14 -18.06
N THR A 567 18.78 14.26 -18.59
CA THR A 567 19.21 15.40 -17.77
C THR A 567 18.01 16.27 -17.39
N ILE A 568 17.94 16.67 -16.12
CA ILE A 568 17.14 17.79 -15.64
C ILE A 568 18.04 18.92 -15.16
N LYS A 569 17.56 20.16 -15.25
CA LYS A 569 18.12 21.33 -14.57
C LYS A 569 17.08 21.87 -13.60
N ILE A 570 17.50 22.30 -12.41
CA ILE A 570 16.63 22.92 -11.42
C ILE A 570 17.10 24.35 -11.17
N PHE A 571 16.17 25.31 -11.23
CA PHE A 571 16.43 26.74 -11.11
C PHE A 571 15.64 27.38 -9.96
N GLU A 572 16.18 28.44 -9.38
CA GLU A 572 15.44 29.45 -8.63
C GLU A 572 15.31 30.67 -9.55
N ASN A 573 14.08 31.02 -9.95
CA ASN A 573 13.85 32.00 -11.02
C ASN A 573 14.67 31.62 -12.28
N ASN A 574 15.62 32.46 -12.70
CA ASN A 574 16.54 32.17 -13.81
C ASN A 574 17.91 31.57 -13.37
N ASN A 575 18.18 31.49 -12.06
CA ASN A 575 19.46 31.04 -11.52
C ASN A 575 19.51 29.51 -11.44
N LEU A 576 20.48 28.89 -12.13
CA LEU A 576 20.68 27.43 -12.08
C LEU A 576 21.19 27.01 -10.70
N LEU A 577 20.46 26.13 -10.02
CA LEU A 577 20.83 25.58 -8.71
C LEU A 577 21.60 24.27 -8.85
N THR A 578 21.16 23.40 -9.77
CA THR A 578 21.77 22.08 -10.01
C THR A 578 21.35 21.51 -11.36
N GLN A 579 22.20 20.65 -11.93
CA GLN A 579 21.92 19.86 -13.13
C GLN A 579 22.22 18.39 -12.82
N VAL A 580 21.26 17.50 -13.05
CA VAL A 580 21.34 16.10 -12.61
C VAL A 580 20.86 15.16 -13.71
N ILE A 581 21.61 14.09 -13.96
CA ILE A 581 21.16 12.96 -14.79
C ILE A 581 20.30 12.04 -13.91
N LEU A 582 19.06 11.81 -14.33
CA LEU A 582 18.10 10.96 -13.62
C LEU A 582 18.56 9.49 -13.63
N GLN A 583 18.57 8.84 -12.46
CA GLN A 583 18.99 7.45 -12.31
C GLN A 583 18.10 6.67 -11.33
N LYS A 584 17.77 5.42 -11.67
CA LYS A 584 16.90 4.55 -10.87
C LYS A 584 17.52 4.30 -9.48
N GLY A 585 16.83 4.74 -8.43
CA GLY A 585 17.32 4.62 -7.05
C GLY A 585 18.29 5.71 -6.60
N MET A 586 18.41 6.81 -7.36
CA MET A 586 19.19 7.99 -6.98
C MET A 586 18.80 8.55 -5.60
N GLN A 587 19.77 9.16 -4.92
CA GLN A 587 19.52 9.94 -3.71
C GLN A 587 18.65 11.17 -4.01
N PRO A 588 17.93 11.73 -3.02
CA PRO A 588 17.17 12.96 -3.21
C PRO A 588 18.06 14.12 -3.66
N ILE A 589 17.57 14.91 -4.61
CA ILE A 589 18.24 16.11 -5.10
C ILE A 589 17.99 17.24 -4.10
N THR A 590 19.03 17.67 -3.39
CA THR A 590 18.97 18.83 -2.50
C THR A 590 19.11 20.13 -3.29
N ILE A 591 18.22 21.09 -3.04
CA ILE A 591 18.31 22.47 -3.52
C ILE A 591 18.16 23.45 -2.35
N ASN A 592 18.94 24.53 -2.38
CA ASN A 592 18.81 25.67 -1.48
C ASN A 592 18.12 26.81 -2.24
N VAL A 593 17.00 27.32 -1.73
CA VAL A 593 16.26 28.44 -2.33
C VAL A 593 15.94 29.49 -1.26
N THR A 594 15.80 30.75 -1.65
CA THR A 594 15.29 31.79 -0.75
C THR A 594 13.84 31.47 -0.43
N LYS A 595 13.52 31.19 0.84
CA LYS A 595 12.13 31.03 1.24
C LYS A 595 11.38 32.35 1.02
N PRO A 596 10.23 32.35 0.31
CA PRO A 596 9.50 33.60 0.06
C PRO A 596 9.01 34.20 1.38
N ASP A 597 9.25 35.49 1.56
CA ASP A 597 8.75 36.22 2.72
C ASP A 597 7.20 36.24 2.70
N LEU A 598 6.59 35.56 3.67
CA LEU A 598 5.14 35.46 3.81
C LEU A 598 4.52 36.76 4.36
N SER A 599 5.31 37.78 4.70
CA SER A 599 4.83 39.14 4.95
C SER A 599 4.48 39.89 3.65
N GLN A 600 5.20 39.61 2.56
CA GLN A 600 5.05 40.30 1.27
C GLN A 600 4.18 39.51 0.31
N ARG A 601 2.92 39.90 0.13
CA ARG A 601 2.01 39.28 -0.84
C ARG A 601 2.42 39.60 -2.27
N ARG A 602 2.50 38.57 -3.13
CA ARG A 602 2.71 38.71 -4.58
C ARG A 602 1.34 38.92 -5.25
N VAL A 603 1.23 39.92 -6.13
CA VAL A 603 -0.05 40.24 -6.81
C VAL A 603 -0.55 39.07 -7.65
N SER A 604 -1.87 38.96 -7.85
CA SER A 604 -2.44 37.93 -8.73
C SER A 604 -2.00 38.11 -10.19
N GLY A 605 -1.86 37.01 -10.93
CA GLY A 605 -1.28 37.01 -12.26
C GLY A 605 -1.20 35.61 -12.88
N SER A 606 -0.84 35.54 -14.16
CA SER A 606 -0.74 34.30 -14.92
C SER A 606 0.33 33.34 -14.41
N ASP A 607 1.38 33.86 -13.77
CA ASP A 607 2.39 33.13 -13.02
C ASP A 607 1.81 32.17 -11.95
N TRP A 608 0.67 32.54 -11.34
CA TRP A 608 0.00 31.70 -10.34
C TRP A 608 -0.68 30.46 -10.96
N CYS A 609 -0.93 30.42 -12.27
CA CYS A 609 -1.64 29.32 -12.92
C CYS A 609 -0.81 28.04 -13.06
N ASP A 610 0.52 28.15 -13.11
CA ASP A 610 1.45 27.01 -13.10
C ASP A 610 1.80 26.53 -11.68
N LEU A 611 1.35 27.25 -10.65
CA LEU A 611 1.49 26.81 -9.27
C LEU A 611 0.44 25.75 -8.90
N TYR A 612 0.79 24.92 -7.91
CA TYR A 612 -0.08 23.91 -7.32
C TYR A 612 -0.72 22.94 -8.34
N LEU A 613 0.04 22.56 -9.37
CA LEU A 613 -0.41 21.70 -10.48
C LEU A 613 -1.29 20.51 -10.05
N GLN A 614 -2.32 20.25 -10.85
CA GLN A 614 -3.22 19.10 -10.71
C GLN A 614 -2.64 17.82 -11.34
N SER A 615 -3.15 16.67 -10.92
CA SER A 615 -2.86 15.37 -11.54
C SER A 615 -3.99 14.92 -12.48
N SER A 616 -3.65 14.14 -13.49
CA SER A 616 -4.56 13.37 -14.37
C SER A 616 -4.42 11.85 -14.17
N SER A 617 -3.63 11.41 -13.20
CA SER A 617 -3.35 9.99 -12.92
C SER A 617 -4.46 9.36 -12.09
N LEU A 618 -5.00 8.22 -12.54
CA LEU A 618 -5.95 7.42 -11.76
C LEU A 618 -5.32 6.85 -10.47
N ASN A 619 -3.98 6.73 -10.42
CA ASN A 619 -3.32 6.27 -9.21
C ASN A 619 -3.40 7.24 -8.03
N ASP A 620 -3.64 8.53 -8.30
CA ASP A 620 -3.81 9.57 -7.28
C ASP A 620 -5.23 9.64 -6.69
N LEU A 621 -6.19 8.86 -7.21
CA LEU A 621 -7.51 8.69 -6.61
C LEU A 621 -7.41 7.90 -5.29
N VAL A 622 -8.46 7.97 -4.46
CA VAL A 622 -8.60 7.14 -3.24
C VAL A 622 -9.63 6.03 -3.43
N GLU A 623 -9.43 4.90 -2.75
CA GLU A 623 -10.38 3.80 -2.73
C GLU A 623 -11.67 4.18 -1.97
N PRO A 624 -12.84 3.59 -2.31
CA PRO A 624 -13.08 2.64 -3.40
C PRO A 624 -13.21 3.29 -4.80
N PHE A 625 -13.29 4.64 -4.87
CA PHE A 625 -13.51 5.34 -6.13
C PHE A 625 -12.37 5.12 -7.14
N LYS A 626 -11.12 4.97 -6.68
CA LYS A 626 -9.97 4.61 -7.51
C LYS A 626 -10.18 3.30 -8.25
N SER A 627 -10.51 2.21 -7.56
CA SER A 627 -10.81 0.92 -8.20
C SER A 627 -11.98 1.03 -9.16
N ASN A 628 -13.07 1.69 -8.74
CA ASN A 628 -14.28 1.87 -9.53
C ASN A 628 -14.05 2.66 -10.83
N ALA A 629 -13.42 3.83 -10.75
CA ALA A 629 -13.04 4.64 -11.89
C ALA A 629 -12.04 3.91 -12.81
N THR A 630 -11.10 3.15 -12.24
CA THR A 630 -10.14 2.35 -13.01
C THR A 630 -10.84 1.23 -13.78
N LYS A 631 -11.76 0.47 -13.14
CA LYS A 631 -12.57 -0.55 -13.83
C LYS A 631 -13.41 0.07 -14.95
N PHE A 632 -14.15 1.13 -14.67
CA PHE A 632 -15.05 1.78 -15.64
C PHE A 632 -14.29 2.34 -16.84
N ILE A 633 -13.21 3.10 -16.61
CA ILE A 633 -12.40 3.69 -17.67
C ILE A 633 -11.65 2.63 -18.48
N ASN A 634 -11.16 1.56 -17.84
CA ASN A 634 -10.51 0.46 -18.56
C ASN A 634 -11.51 -0.38 -19.36
N GLY A 635 -12.73 -0.61 -18.85
CA GLY A 635 -13.81 -1.26 -19.60
C GLY A 635 -14.19 -0.47 -20.85
N MET A 636 -14.34 0.85 -20.72
CA MET A 636 -14.58 1.75 -21.86
C MET A 636 -13.43 1.69 -22.88
N LYS A 637 -12.18 1.83 -22.43
CA LYS A 637 -11.00 1.78 -23.33
C LYS A 637 -10.86 0.42 -24.03
N SER A 638 -11.10 -0.69 -23.33
CA SER A 638 -11.09 -2.05 -23.91
C SER A 638 -12.18 -2.24 -24.98
N ALA A 639 -13.30 -1.52 -24.87
CA ALA A 639 -14.36 -1.49 -25.90
C ALA A 639 -14.05 -0.55 -27.08
N GLY A 640 -12.86 0.07 -27.12
CA GLY A 640 -12.48 1.03 -28.15
C GLY A 640 -13.09 2.42 -27.98
N ILE A 641 -13.62 2.74 -26.80
CA ILE A 641 -14.10 4.10 -26.46
C ILE A 641 -12.88 4.98 -26.15
N THR A 642 -12.84 6.16 -26.74
CA THR A 642 -11.78 7.15 -26.49
C THR A 642 -12.07 7.87 -25.18
N VAL A 643 -11.17 7.74 -24.20
CA VAL A 643 -11.28 8.38 -22.87
C VAL A 643 -9.99 9.13 -22.54
N VAL A 644 -10.07 10.46 -22.56
CA VAL A 644 -8.98 11.39 -22.23
C VAL A 644 -9.24 11.98 -20.85
N ILE A 645 -8.27 11.90 -19.94
CA ILE A 645 -8.40 12.36 -18.54
C ILE A 645 -7.71 13.71 -18.38
N ASN A 646 -8.46 14.72 -17.91
CA ASN A 646 -8.02 16.09 -17.72
C ASN A 646 -7.59 16.36 -16.26
N THR A 647 -8.36 15.81 -15.30
CA THR A 647 -8.11 15.94 -13.85
C THR A 647 -8.50 14.65 -13.13
N THR A 648 -7.74 14.27 -12.11
CA THR A 648 -8.15 13.30 -11.07
C THR A 648 -8.04 13.94 -9.69
N TRP A 649 -6.89 14.54 -9.37
CA TRP A 649 -6.65 15.24 -8.11
C TRP A 649 -6.30 16.71 -8.37
N ARG A 650 -6.95 17.61 -7.63
CA ARG A 650 -6.69 19.06 -7.63
C ARG A 650 -6.30 19.48 -6.21
N PRO A 651 -5.12 20.08 -5.97
CA PRO A 651 -4.79 20.62 -4.64
C PRO A 651 -5.73 21.75 -4.23
N ASP A 652 -6.02 21.90 -2.93
CA ASP A 652 -6.93 22.95 -2.44
C ASP A 652 -6.44 24.37 -2.77
N LYS A 653 -5.13 24.59 -2.72
CA LYS A 653 -4.49 25.84 -3.15
C LYS A 653 -4.80 26.18 -4.62
N ARG A 654 -4.91 25.17 -5.50
CA ARG A 654 -5.33 25.36 -6.90
C ARG A 654 -6.83 25.60 -7.02
N SER A 655 -7.67 24.86 -6.29
CA SER A 655 -9.12 25.15 -6.24
C SER A 655 -9.41 26.57 -5.75
N TYR A 656 -8.67 27.07 -4.75
CA TYR A 656 -8.75 28.45 -4.26
C TYR A 656 -8.45 29.46 -5.38
N LEU A 657 -7.31 29.33 -6.05
CA LEU A 657 -6.92 30.23 -7.15
C LEU A 657 -7.94 30.18 -8.31
N MET A 658 -8.33 28.98 -8.76
CA MET A 658 -9.32 28.78 -9.84
C MET A 658 -10.69 29.34 -9.48
N TYR A 659 -11.13 29.19 -8.22
CA TYR A 659 -12.43 29.69 -7.75
C TYR A 659 -12.44 31.22 -7.73
N TYR A 660 -11.49 31.85 -7.04
CA TYR A 660 -11.54 33.30 -6.84
C TYR A 660 -11.18 34.10 -8.09
N CYS A 661 -10.25 33.64 -8.94
CA CYS A 661 -10.05 34.31 -10.23
C CYS A 661 -11.31 34.25 -11.09
N THR A 662 -12.07 33.14 -11.03
CA THR A 662 -13.30 32.95 -11.80
C THR A 662 -14.45 33.82 -11.28
N GLU A 663 -14.65 33.90 -9.96
CA GLU A 663 -15.74 34.71 -9.41
C GLU A 663 -15.43 36.23 -9.52
N ILE A 664 -14.15 36.65 -9.47
CA ILE A 664 -13.74 38.03 -9.84
C ILE A 664 -13.98 38.27 -11.34
N ALA A 665 -13.49 37.38 -12.22
CA ALA A 665 -13.63 37.53 -13.67
C ALA A 665 -15.10 37.60 -14.14
N ARG A 666 -15.99 36.93 -13.40
CA ARG A 666 -17.45 36.95 -13.58
C ARG A 666 -18.18 38.07 -12.82
N GLY A 667 -17.46 38.96 -12.13
CA GLY A 667 -18.02 40.12 -11.42
C GLY A 667 -18.84 39.80 -10.17
N LYS A 668 -18.74 38.58 -9.62
CA LYS A 668 -19.56 38.11 -8.49
C LYS A 668 -18.95 38.38 -7.11
N ILE A 669 -17.65 38.65 -7.05
CA ILE A 669 -16.96 39.01 -5.80
C ILE A 669 -16.01 40.16 -6.08
N ASP A 670 -16.00 41.16 -5.19
CA ASP A 670 -15.01 42.24 -5.23
C ASP A 670 -13.65 41.71 -4.81
N VAL A 671 -12.58 42.24 -5.40
CA VAL A 671 -11.19 41.84 -5.13
C VAL A 671 -10.82 41.98 -3.65
N ASN A 672 -11.40 42.96 -2.95
CA ASN A 672 -11.19 43.21 -1.52
C ASN A 672 -12.02 42.29 -0.60
N LYS A 673 -12.95 41.49 -1.17
CA LYS A 673 -13.78 40.52 -0.43
C LYS A 673 -13.26 39.08 -0.54
N VAL A 674 -12.17 38.84 -1.27
CA VAL A 674 -11.55 37.51 -1.35
C VAL A 674 -10.80 37.20 -0.04
N PRO A 675 -11.15 36.12 0.69
CA PRO A 675 -10.42 35.73 1.89
C PRO A 675 -9.02 35.22 1.54
N SER A 676 -8.08 35.37 2.47
CA SER A 676 -6.76 34.74 2.39
C SER A 676 -6.87 33.21 2.50
N PHE A 677 -5.85 32.48 2.03
CA PHE A 677 -5.82 31.02 2.10
C PHE A 677 -4.48 30.50 2.64
N PRO A 678 -4.47 29.52 3.55
CA PRO A 678 -3.24 28.99 4.14
C PRO A 678 -2.20 28.55 3.09
N GLY A 679 -1.03 29.21 3.12
CA GLY A 679 0.06 28.95 2.19
C GLY A 679 -0.20 29.37 0.74
N VAL A 680 -1.08 30.35 0.49
CA VAL A 680 -1.19 31.03 -0.81
C VAL A 680 -1.04 32.53 -0.56
N ASN A 681 0.20 33.03 -0.69
CA ASN A 681 0.59 34.40 -0.37
C ASN A 681 0.26 35.41 -1.49
N ILE A 682 -1.00 35.42 -1.93
CA ILE A 682 -1.49 36.20 -3.06
C ILE A 682 -2.16 37.50 -2.61
N ASP A 683 -1.89 38.59 -3.32
CA ASP A 683 -2.67 39.82 -3.25
C ASP A 683 -3.63 39.92 -4.43
N TRP A 684 -4.91 39.69 -4.16
CA TRP A 684 -5.98 39.88 -5.15
C TRP A 684 -6.28 41.36 -5.43
N THR A 685 -5.83 42.30 -4.59
CA THR A 685 -6.18 43.73 -4.69
C THR A 685 -5.26 44.55 -5.59
N HIS A 686 -4.09 44.00 -5.96
CA HIS A 686 -3.01 44.70 -6.67
C HIS A 686 -2.60 46.01 -5.97
N LYS A 687 -2.35 45.92 -4.66
CA LYS A 687 -2.04 47.05 -3.77
C LYS A 687 -3.10 48.16 -3.84
N GLY A 688 -4.36 47.78 -4.08
CA GLY A 688 -5.50 48.68 -4.27
C GLY A 688 -5.87 48.98 -5.73
N ASN A 689 -5.04 48.62 -6.72
CA ASN A 689 -5.36 48.82 -8.15
C ASN A 689 -6.39 47.79 -8.64
N LYS A 690 -7.67 48.07 -8.37
CA LYS A 690 -8.82 47.26 -8.76
C LYS A 690 -8.91 46.97 -10.26
N SER A 691 -8.36 47.82 -11.13
CA SER A 691 -8.37 47.60 -12.59
C SER A 691 -7.44 46.45 -12.99
N GLU A 692 -6.16 46.54 -12.60
CA GLU A 692 -5.17 45.50 -12.86
C GLU A 692 -5.50 44.19 -12.14
N ALA A 693 -6.06 44.26 -10.93
CA ALA A 693 -6.57 43.10 -10.21
C ALA A 693 -7.66 42.32 -10.98
N ILE A 694 -8.64 43.02 -11.56
CA ILE A 694 -9.72 42.38 -12.35
C ILE A 694 -9.16 41.83 -13.67
N LYS A 695 -8.22 42.54 -14.31
CA LYS A 695 -7.52 42.13 -15.54
C LYS A 695 -6.71 40.86 -15.32
N ALA A 696 -5.87 40.80 -14.29
CA ALA A 696 -5.10 39.62 -13.91
C ALA A 696 -5.99 38.42 -13.55
N ALA A 697 -7.08 38.64 -12.79
CA ALA A 697 -8.04 37.58 -12.49
C ALA A 697 -8.74 37.02 -13.76
N LYS A 698 -9.06 37.86 -14.74
CA LYS A 698 -9.58 37.45 -16.05
C LYS A 698 -8.55 36.67 -16.86
N GLU A 699 -7.28 37.07 -16.83
CA GLU A 699 -6.18 36.35 -17.47
C GLU A 699 -5.99 34.95 -16.85
N MET A 700 -5.94 34.85 -15.53
CA MET A 700 -5.89 33.56 -14.81
C MET A 700 -7.08 32.66 -15.15
N HIS A 701 -8.29 33.21 -15.17
CA HIS A 701 -9.50 32.47 -15.54
C HIS A 701 -9.45 31.93 -16.98
N LYS A 702 -8.88 32.72 -17.92
CA LYS A 702 -8.65 32.32 -19.31
C LYS A 702 -7.61 31.19 -19.41
N ILE A 703 -6.47 31.31 -18.73
CA ILE A 703 -5.39 30.31 -18.73
C ILE A 703 -5.83 28.99 -18.10
N TYR A 704 -6.63 29.03 -17.03
CA TYR A 704 -7.22 27.82 -16.45
C TYR A 704 -8.29 27.15 -17.35
N GLY A 705 -8.71 27.76 -18.46
CA GLY A 705 -9.64 27.15 -19.43
C GLY A 705 -11.06 26.91 -18.92
N ILE A 706 -11.47 27.60 -17.84
CA ILE A 706 -12.70 27.29 -17.07
C ILE A 706 -13.98 27.63 -17.85
N GLY A 707 -13.94 28.66 -18.70
CA GLY A 707 -15.07 29.03 -19.56
C GLY A 707 -16.37 29.29 -18.77
N LYS A 708 -17.45 28.57 -19.11
CA LYS A 708 -18.75 28.69 -18.42
C LYS A 708 -18.96 27.69 -17.28
N ASN A 709 -18.04 26.75 -17.05
CA ASN A 709 -18.22 25.67 -16.07
C ASN A 709 -18.27 26.20 -14.62
N PRO A 710 -18.93 25.49 -13.68
CA PRO A 710 -18.82 25.78 -12.27
C PRO A 710 -17.39 25.55 -11.77
N VAL A 711 -17.04 26.17 -10.64
CA VAL A 711 -15.80 25.85 -9.90
C VAL A 711 -16.20 25.61 -8.45
N GLY A 712 -15.82 24.46 -7.90
CA GLY A 712 -16.03 24.19 -6.48
C GLY A 712 -15.10 25.02 -5.61
N LYS A 713 -15.59 25.49 -4.46
CA LYS A 713 -14.74 26.11 -3.41
C LYS A 713 -13.63 25.13 -2.98
N PRO A 714 -12.47 25.62 -2.52
CA PRO A 714 -11.44 24.76 -1.91
C PRO A 714 -12.02 23.89 -0.78
N GLY A 715 -11.47 22.69 -0.59
CA GLY A 715 -11.97 21.65 0.33
C GLY A 715 -13.32 21.03 -0.05
N SER A 716 -14.06 21.65 -0.98
CA SER A 716 -15.47 21.33 -1.25
C SER A 716 -15.65 20.39 -2.45
N SER A 717 -14.79 20.47 -3.46
CA SER A 717 -14.85 19.62 -4.66
C SER A 717 -14.34 18.19 -4.39
N ASN A 718 -14.95 17.20 -5.02
CA ASN A 718 -14.47 15.82 -4.96
C ASN A 718 -13.09 15.61 -5.63
N HIS A 719 -12.61 16.54 -6.47
CA HIS A 719 -11.21 16.55 -6.90
C HIS A 719 -10.20 16.87 -5.80
N ASN A 720 -10.59 17.68 -4.80
CA ASN A 720 -9.75 17.89 -3.63
C ASN A 720 -9.67 16.61 -2.78
N ARG A 721 -10.80 15.89 -2.68
CA ARG A 721 -10.94 14.60 -1.98
C ARG A 721 -10.39 13.38 -2.73
N LYS A 722 -9.83 13.54 -3.95
CA LYS A 722 -9.35 12.43 -4.79
C LYS A 722 -10.44 11.42 -5.19
N MET A 723 -11.70 11.87 -5.29
CA MET A 723 -12.91 11.07 -5.55
C MET A 723 -13.67 11.51 -6.82
N ALA A 724 -12.96 12.10 -7.80
CA ALA A 724 -13.53 12.53 -9.07
C ALA A 724 -12.54 12.43 -10.25
N VAL A 725 -13.05 12.36 -11.47
CA VAL A 725 -12.33 12.40 -12.74
C VAL A 725 -13.01 13.39 -13.69
N ASP A 726 -12.28 14.41 -14.14
CA ASP A 726 -12.67 15.23 -15.28
C ASP A 726 -12.17 14.49 -16.54
N MET A 727 -13.05 14.02 -17.41
CA MET A 727 -12.68 13.29 -18.63
C MET A 727 -13.55 13.59 -19.84
N LYS A 728 -12.92 13.66 -21.02
CA LYS A 728 -13.58 13.72 -22.32
C LYS A 728 -13.74 12.31 -22.87
N ILE A 729 -14.98 11.94 -23.21
CA ILE A 729 -15.35 10.62 -23.73
C ILE A 729 -15.90 10.77 -25.16
N SER A 730 -15.45 9.95 -26.10
CA SER A 730 -15.94 9.92 -27.48
C SER A 730 -15.81 8.52 -28.11
N ASN A 731 -16.36 8.32 -29.31
CA ASN A 731 -16.38 7.00 -30.01
C ASN A 731 -17.10 5.90 -29.21
N TYR A 732 -18.18 6.24 -28.49
CA TYR A 732 -18.90 5.29 -27.63
C TYR A 732 -20.11 4.60 -28.26
N ILE A 733 -20.73 5.22 -29.28
CA ILE A 733 -21.93 4.67 -29.93
C ILE A 733 -21.64 3.29 -30.55
N GLY A 734 -22.49 2.31 -30.24
CA GLY A 734 -22.41 0.95 -30.75
C GLY A 734 -21.37 0.06 -30.06
N LYS A 735 -20.50 0.59 -29.19
CA LYS A 735 -19.50 -0.21 -28.48
C LYS A 735 -20.13 -1.10 -27.41
N VAL A 736 -19.53 -2.26 -27.15
CA VAL A 736 -19.93 -3.15 -26.06
C VAL A 736 -18.86 -3.09 -24.98
N VAL A 737 -19.18 -2.43 -23.87
CA VAL A 737 -18.33 -2.37 -22.68
C VAL A 737 -18.49 -3.66 -21.88
N ILE A 738 -17.39 -4.17 -21.33
CA ILE A 738 -17.39 -5.35 -20.47
C ILE A 738 -16.67 -5.00 -19.16
N ILE A 739 -17.37 -5.14 -18.03
CA ILE A 739 -16.85 -4.89 -16.68
C ILE A 739 -17.36 -6.01 -15.76
N ASP A 740 -16.46 -6.62 -14.98
CA ASP A 740 -16.77 -7.71 -14.04
C ASP A 740 -17.58 -8.88 -14.66
N GLY A 741 -17.41 -9.11 -15.97
CA GLY A 741 -18.08 -10.15 -16.74
C GLY A 741 -19.38 -9.72 -17.43
N GLU A 742 -20.02 -8.65 -16.97
CA GLU A 742 -21.25 -8.12 -17.57
C GLU A 742 -20.97 -7.37 -18.87
N ARG A 743 -21.87 -7.47 -19.86
CA ARG A 743 -21.71 -6.90 -21.20
C ARG A 743 -22.81 -5.86 -21.49
N THR A 744 -22.43 -4.59 -21.68
CA THR A 744 -23.37 -3.48 -21.92
C THR A 744 -23.11 -2.83 -23.28
N LYS A 745 -24.11 -2.86 -24.18
CA LYS A 745 -24.04 -2.18 -25.48
C LYS A 745 -24.44 -0.71 -25.33
N ILE A 746 -23.48 0.20 -25.55
CA ILE A 746 -23.70 1.64 -25.41
C ILE A 746 -24.34 2.20 -26.69
N SER A 747 -25.66 2.36 -26.67
CA SER A 747 -26.43 2.98 -27.77
C SER A 747 -26.56 4.50 -27.65
N SER A 748 -26.40 5.07 -26.45
CA SER A 748 -26.63 6.48 -26.15
C SER A 748 -25.72 6.99 -25.02
N TRP A 749 -25.70 8.30 -24.79
CA TRP A 749 -25.02 8.89 -23.63
C TRP A 749 -25.67 8.46 -22.30
N SER A 750 -27.01 8.33 -22.26
CA SER A 750 -27.73 7.87 -21.05
C SER A 750 -27.21 6.51 -20.60
N MET A 751 -27.18 5.53 -21.51
CA MET A 751 -26.65 4.18 -21.28
C MET A 751 -25.19 4.18 -20.76
N LEU A 752 -24.36 5.12 -21.22
CA LEU A 752 -22.99 5.29 -20.73
C LEU A 752 -22.97 5.82 -19.29
N THR A 753 -23.80 6.82 -18.98
CA THR A 753 -23.91 7.39 -17.63
C THR A 753 -24.57 6.44 -16.63
N GLU A 754 -25.50 5.61 -17.08
CA GLU A 754 -26.14 4.54 -16.30
C GLU A 754 -25.13 3.43 -15.95
N LEU A 755 -24.31 3.00 -16.92
CA LEU A 755 -23.20 2.07 -16.66
C LEU A 755 -22.19 2.65 -15.67
N GLY A 756 -21.80 3.93 -15.83
CA GLY A 756 -20.94 4.61 -14.86
C GLY A 756 -21.55 4.62 -13.46
N LYS A 757 -22.83 5.01 -13.35
CA LYS A 757 -23.58 5.01 -12.09
C LYS A 757 -23.63 3.62 -11.44
N LYS A 758 -23.83 2.55 -12.23
CA LYS A 758 -23.80 1.16 -11.75
C LYS A 758 -22.45 0.76 -11.13
N HIS A 759 -21.35 1.32 -11.62
CA HIS A 759 -20.01 1.13 -11.05
C HIS A 759 -19.59 2.24 -10.06
N ASN A 760 -20.53 3.05 -9.54
CA ASN A 760 -20.27 4.17 -8.62
C ASN A 760 -19.32 5.25 -9.19
N VAL A 761 -19.38 5.48 -10.49
CA VAL A 761 -18.70 6.57 -11.21
C VAL A 761 -19.80 7.41 -11.87
N ILE A 762 -20.35 8.36 -11.11
CA ILE A 762 -21.58 9.07 -11.47
C ILE A 762 -21.23 10.39 -12.19
N TRP A 763 -21.85 10.63 -13.35
CA TRP A 763 -21.71 11.88 -14.10
C TRP A 763 -22.46 13.04 -13.42
N PHE A 764 -21.88 14.25 -13.45
CA PHE A 764 -22.50 15.45 -12.88
C PHE A 764 -23.70 15.99 -13.71
N GLY A 765 -23.70 15.73 -15.02
CA GLY A 765 -24.65 16.32 -15.96
C GLY A 765 -24.04 17.43 -16.82
N SER A 766 -24.82 17.92 -17.78
CA SER A 766 -24.38 18.90 -18.80
C SER A 766 -23.84 20.23 -18.24
N LYS A 767 -24.20 20.58 -17.00
CA LYS A 767 -23.70 21.77 -16.29
C LYS A 767 -22.19 21.73 -16.00
N ASP A 768 -21.61 20.53 -15.88
CA ASP A 768 -20.17 20.31 -15.84
C ASP A 768 -19.85 19.02 -16.61
N ALA A 769 -20.03 19.08 -17.93
CA ALA A 769 -20.00 17.92 -18.81
C ALA A 769 -18.76 16.99 -18.70
N PRO A 770 -17.52 17.43 -18.38
CA PRO A 770 -16.42 16.49 -18.18
C PRO A 770 -16.44 15.77 -16.83
N HIS A 771 -17.26 16.19 -15.84
CA HIS A 771 -17.10 15.79 -14.44
C HIS A 771 -17.81 14.47 -14.07
N TRP A 772 -17.05 13.54 -13.50
CA TRP A 772 -17.54 12.27 -12.95
C TRP A 772 -17.01 12.07 -11.53
N SER A 773 -17.86 11.73 -10.56
CA SER A 773 -17.44 11.53 -9.16
C SER A 773 -18.23 10.42 -8.49
N HIS A 774 -17.79 9.99 -7.30
CA HIS A 774 -18.52 8.99 -6.50
C HIS A 774 -19.95 9.40 -6.14
N THR A 775 -20.26 10.70 -6.15
CA THR A 775 -21.59 11.25 -5.81
C THR A 775 -22.33 11.94 -6.96
N GLY A 776 -21.71 12.12 -8.13
CA GLY A 776 -22.26 12.96 -9.21
C GLY A 776 -22.35 14.44 -8.81
N ARG A 777 -21.43 14.88 -7.95
CA ARG A 777 -21.30 16.21 -7.32
C ARG A 777 -19.83 16.57 -7.11
#